data_AF-A0A524KEA4-F1
#
_entry.id   AF-A0A524KEA4-F1
#
_cell.length_a   1.000
_cell.length_b   1.000
_cell.length_c   1.000
_cell.angle_alpha   90.00
_cell.angle_beta   90.00
_cell.angle_gamma   90.00
#
_symmetry.space_group_name_H-M   'P 1'
#
loop_
_entity.id
_entity.type
_entity.pdbx_description
1 polymer ?
#
loop_
_entity_poly.entity_id
_entity_poly.type
_entity_poly.pdbx_seq_one_letter_code
_entity_poly.pdbx_strand_id
1 'polypeptide(L)'
;AEKFGRLVLPEVSEALVYRTGDRARFLPDGQIECLGRLDAQFKLRGQRIEPAEIEQAIAAHPAVAAAVVGLAREGSTAVLVAGVVRSASSTLPATTLVVALRLHLQALLPAWMVPTEWLELPALPRTPTGKLDRRDWLVSVAGATRPVATAGAPLSPPSDIEQQLVMLWSAVLGRDDIGVHDNFFDLGGHSLLAARLLNRIRLAFGVSLELRALFATPTVAGLSIAIEAVRAARGAPSATPALPAPEPATKASLSFGQERLWFLDQLDPGSPAYNVAWTIRCVGPLDVAALRAALDAVVARHPALRTRFPAIAGRPTAVIDPAAPVALVVRDLSGRAGSAGDLPAELARIARASFVLDREPLFRATLLKTGAHEHHLVLVAQHIVTDATSNHLLFADLVSALACATKGETPPWAALPLTYTDYVRRQRAQANSPRLAASLAWWRQRLAGAPAALELPSDRPRPAEQRFVGAWLQRLVPPSLEEQLRGYSKAQGCTSYMVLLAAFKALLHRYTGAVDVLVGTPVEGRLTADVEPVVGLFINTLVMRTDLSGDPSFCTLLARVRDTTLDAQAHQEVPFEQLVEVLAPERSLRRSPVFQVMFNLVQLPLRSRTIGDLELRVDKLIDQGVASFDLTLTAAVEPGRLALTFEYATDLFDARTIEDFAAAYLTLLQGALRNPGQAVSRLPLLAVRARQAVLALGQSGDAAPLPVLVHDQVARQAHRWPDAVAVVTGGPPTHGVHGNGALSYAALDAQANRLARHLLTRDAGSGARIGICLPRTPDYLVAVLAVLKSGAAYVPLDPDYPAERLAGMIADASLSGLIVNSVTRDVVESPTRRVDLDADHADINRQPATDPSVSVQPGDAAYLLYTSGSTGRPKGVLVSHENLARALAGWQSAYGLQPGEAHLQMASAAFDVFSGDWVRALGTGGRLVLCPRDVLLDPPALLALLRTATIRVAEFVPAVIRLLIEYCETVSATLPGLRLLIVGSDHWYGAELDALRRISLPGTRLLNSYGVAEATIDSSWFDASLATVDGPVPVGNAMPGTTLYVLDAHGEPVPRGVPGELYVGGGGVAIGYWNDPALTAAKFRADPFAEVPGAQLYGTGDRARWNRAGQLELLGRSDSQFKLRGFRIEPAEIEACLSALPDVAAAAVGLKSPPGAEPRVVAWVVCRIVARDATGRSLHWQQQLRHQLPEHWCQPHS
;
A
#
# COMPACT_ATOMS: atom_id res chain seq x y z
N ALA A 1 2.74 45.59 16.47
CA ALA A 1 1.84 46.74 16.24
C ALA A 1 2.42 47.72 15.22
N GLU A 2 3.63 48.24 15.39
CA GLU A 2 4.23 49.31 14.54
C GLU A 2 4.36 49.03 13.03
N LYS A 3 4.28 47.77 12.57
CA LYS A 3 4.39 47.40 11.14
C LYS A 3 3.06 47.28 10.39
N PHE A 4 1.94 47.33 11.11
CA PHE A 4 0.61 47.28 10.52
C PHE A 4 0.03 48.70 10.55
N GLY A 5 -0.16 49.30 9.37
CA GLY A 5 -0.79 50.60 9.21
C GLY A 5 -2.19 50.46 8.63
N ARG A 6 -3.04 51.46 8.82
CA ARG A 6 -4.30 51.59 8.07
C ARG A 6 -4.07 52.60 6.95
N LEU A 7 -4.38 52.20 5.72
CA LEU A 7 -4.30 53.07 4.55
C LEU A 7 -5.71 53.24 4.00
N VAL A 8 -6.16 54.49 3.91
CA VAL A 8 -7.44 54.84 3.29
C VAL A 8 -7.16 55.05 1.81
N LEU A 9 -7.67 54.15 0.96
CA LEU A 9 -7.63 54.31 -0.49
C LEU A 9 -9.01 54.76 -0.98
N PRO A 10 -9.11 55.64 -2.01
CA PRO A 10 -10.37 56.28 -2.38
C PRO A 10 -11.50 55.34 -2.83
N GLU A 11 -11.19 54.08 -3.15
CA GLU A 11 -12.11 53.15 -3.80
C GLU A 11 -12.38 51.85 -3.00
N VAL A 12 -11.75 51.67 -1.82
CA VAL A 12 -11.96 50.50 -0.94
C VAL A 12 -11.87 50.95 0.53
N SER A 13 -12.83 50.54 1.36
CA SER A 13 -12.84 50.82 2.82
C SER A 13 -11.55 50.38 3.52
N GLU A 14 -11.19 51.06 4.62
CA GLU A 14 -9.93 50.90 5.40
C GLU A 14 -9.31 49.49 5.34
N ALA A 15 -8.21 49.36 4.58
CA ALA A 15 -7.45 48.13 4.52
C ALA A 15 -6.29 48.14 5.52
N LEU A 16 -6.16 47.06 6.28
CA LEU A 16 -4.99 46.82 7.13
C LEU A 16 -3.82 46.41 6.23
N VAL A 17 -2.75 47.21 6.22
CA VAL A 17 -1.57 46.97 5.37
C VAL A 17 -0.33 46.69 6.19
N TYR A 18 0.53 45.79 5.69
CA TYR A 18 1.80 45.43 6.33
C TYR A 18 2.97 46.15 5.66
N ARG A 19 3.72 46.94 6.43
CA ARG A 19 4.91 47.66 5.96
C ARG A 19 6.09 46.68 5.85
N THR A 20 6.39 46.25 4.63
CA THR A 20 7.40 45.20 4.34
C THR A 20 8.83 45.63 4.63
N GLY A 21 9.15 46.92 4.49
CA GLY A 21 10.52 47.46 4.57
C GLY A 21 11.36 47.22 3.30
N ASP A 22 10.73 46.70 2.24
CA ASP A 22 11.32 46.52 0.92
C ASP A 22 11.11 47.80 0.08
N ARG A 23 12.14 48.23 -0.66
CA ARG A 23 12.08 49.30 -1.65
C ARG A 23 11.77 48.67 -3.00
N ALA A 24 10.69 49.11 -3.66
CA ALA A 24 10.29 48.59 -4.97
C ALA A 24 9.74 49.73 -5.84
N ARG A 25 9.62 49.48 -7.15
CA ARG A 25 8.89 50.35 -8.08
C ARG A 25 8.02 49.50 -9.01
N PHE A 26 6.97 50.11 -9.56
CA PHE A 26 6.21 49.52 -10.66
C PHE A 26 6.93 49.78 -11.98
N LEU A 27 6.92 48.76 -12.85
CA LEU A 27 7.32 48.85 -14.25
C LEU A 27 6.12 49.25 -15.12
N PRO A 28 6.33 49.79 -16.34
CA PRO A 28 5.24 50.24 -17.22
C PRO A 28 4.24 49.16 -17.63
N ASP A 29 4.62 47.88 -17.55
CA ASP A 29 3.78 46.72 -17.86
C ASP A 29 2.96 46.22 -16.63
N GLY A 30 3.05 46.92 -15.50
CA GLY A 30 2.37 46.57 -14.26
C GLY A 30 3.11 45.58 -13.37
N GLN A 31 4.27 45.06 -13.78
CA GLN A 31 5.11 44.22 -12.92
C GLN A 31 5.82 45.04 -11.84
N ILE A 32 6.20 44.41 -10.73
CA ILE A 32 6.90 45.07 -9.61
C ILE A 32 8.38 44.69 -9.66
N GLU A 33 9.24 45.70 -9.78
CA GLU A 33 10.69 45.54 -9.66
C GLU A 33 11.13 45.83 -8.21
N CYS A 34 11.72 44.84 -7.56
CA CYS A 34 12.24 44.97 -6.20
C CYS A 34 13.67 45.55 -6.21
N LEU A 35 13.84 46.71 -5.60
CA LEU A 35 15.08 47.51 -5.58
C LEU A 35 15.91 47.33 -4.28
N GLY A 36 15.55 46.36 -3.44
CA GLY A 36 16.28 46.01 -2.21
C GLY A 36 15.57 46.42 -0.92
N ARG A 37 16.33 46.52 0.17
CA ARG A 37 15.83 46.83 1.53
C ARG A 37 16.07 48.29 1.91
N LEU A 38 15.27 48.79 2.86
CA LEU A 38 15.50 50.08 3.52
C LEU A 38 16.39 49.97 4.77
N ASP A 39 16.62 48.76 5.31
CA ASP A 39 17.47 48.46 6.47
C ASP A 39 18.79 47.75 6.08
N ALA A 40 19.67 47.49 7.05
CA ALA A 40 21.02 46.93 6.84
C ALA A 40 21.07 45.41 6.57
N GLN A 41 19.92 44.76 6.54
CA GLN A 41 19.80 43.32 6.30
C GLN A 41 19.77 43.01 4.80
N PHE A 42 20.18 41.82 4.43
CA PHE A 42 20.13 41.36 3.04
C PHE A 42 19.43 40.00 2.92
N LYS A 43 18.84 39.75 1.73
CA LYS A 43 18.19 38.48 1.38
C LYS A 43 19.13 37.65 0.50
N LEU A 44 19.43 36.43 0.91
CA LEU A 44 20.20 35.46 0.13
C LEU A 44 19.37 34.18 -0.01
N ARG A 45 19.13 33.72 -1.25
CA ARG A 45 18.34 32.50 -1.54
C ARG A 45 16.96 32.48 -0.85
N GLY A 46 16.30 33.64 -0.78
CA GLY A 46 14.98 33.80 -0.15
C GLY A 46 14.98 33.90 1.38
N GLN A 47 16.13 33.73 2.04
CA GLN A 47 16.28 33.83 3.49
C GLN A 47 16.79 35.21 3.91
N ARG A 48 16.29 35.71 5.06
CA ARG A 48 16.68 37.00 5.63
C ARG A 48 17.90 36.82 6.53
N ILE A 49 18.97 37.58 6.29
CA ILE A 49 20.22 37.50 7.05
C ILE A 49 20.48 38.82 7.77
N GLU A 50 20.82 38.72 9.06
CA GLU A 50 21.39 39.82 9.84
C GLU A 50 22.93 39.70 9.78
N PRO A 51 23.65 40.55 9.03
CA PRO A 51 25.10 40.44 8.93
C PRO A 51 25.83 40.45 10.27
N ALA A 52 25.30 41.14 11.28
CA ALA A 52 25.89 41.18 12.62
C ALA A 52 25.99 39.79 13.28
N GLU A 53 25.09 38.86 12.97
CA GLU A 53 25.12 37.48 13.48
C GLU A 53 26.35 36.73 12.95
N ILE A 54 26.64 36.88 11.66
CA ILE A 54 27.80 36.28 11.01
C ILE A 54 29.08 36.98 11.48
N GLU A 55 29.07 38.31 11.58
CA GLU A 55 30.21 39.10 12.08
C GLU A 55 30.60 38.69 13.51
N GLN A 56 29.63 38.48 14.39
CA GLN A 56 29.86 38.00 15.76
C GLN A 56 30.42 36.58 15.80
N ALA A 57 29.85 35.68 14.98
CA ALA A 57 30.36 34.32 14.88
C ALA A 57 31.80 34.27 14.34
N ILE A 58 32.17 35.16 13.40
CA ILE A 58 33.55 35.27 12.92
C ILE A 58 34.47 35.84 14.01
N ALA A 59 34.02 36.88 14.72
CA ALA A 59 34.81 37.55 15.76
C ALA A 59 34.99 36.68 17.03
N ALA A 60 34.18 35.64 17.22
CA ALA A 60 34.35 34.67 18.30
C ALA A 60 35.60 33.78 18.14
N HIS A 61 36.18 33.74 16.94
CA HIS A 61 37.40 32.97 16.70
C HIS A 61 38.64 33.72 17.23
N PRO A 62 39.53 33.09 18.05
CA PRO A 62 40.65 33.77 18.70
C PRO A 62 41.65 34.46 17.77
N ALA A 63 41.69 34.04 16.51
CA ALA A 63 42.55 34.61 15.47
C ALA A 63 42.01 35.90 14.82
N VAL A 64 40.79 36.33 15.16
CA VAL A 64 40.12 37.50 14.56
C VAL A 64 39.86 38.56 15.62
N ALA A 65 40.25 39.80 15.34
CA ALA A 65 39.99 40.95 16.21
C ALA A 65 38.65 41.62 15.89
N ALA A 66 38.24 41.63 14.62
CA ALA A 66 36.97 42.21 14.19
C ALA A 66 36.57 41.69 12.80
N ALA A 67 35.29 41.74 12.46
CA ALA A 67 34.78 41.32 11.15
C ALA A 67 33.69 42.26 10.62
N VAL A 68 33.55 42.29 9.29
CA VAL A 68 32.44 42.94 8.58
C VAL A 68 31.93 41.99 7.51
N VAL A 69 30.60 41.86 7.38
CA VAL A 69 29.98 40.97 6.40
C VAL A 69 29.05 41.76 5.50
N GLY A 70 29.11 41.46 4.21
CA GLY A 70 28.28 42.09 3.21
C GLY A 70 27.91 41.16 2.06
N LEU A 71 27.00 41.63 1.22
CA LEU A 71 26.51 40.87 0.07
C LEU A 71 26.99 41.54 -1.22
N ALA A 72 27.84 40.85 -1.98
CA ALA A 72 28.24 41.28 -3.32
C ALA A 72 27.30 40.66 -4.36
N ARG A 73 26.98 41.42 -5.42
CA ARG A 73 26.17 40.96 -6.56
C ARG A 73 27.03 40.96 -7.81
N GLU A 74 27.06 39.83 -8.50
CA GLU A 74 27.70 39.67 -9.81
C GLU A 74 26.67 39.05 -10.76
N GLY A 75 26.14 39.85 -11.68
CA GLY A 75 25.04 39.43 -12.57
C GLY A 75 23.75 39.05 -11.81
N SER A 76 23.22 37.85 -12.05
CA SER A 76 22.02 37.32 -11.38
C SER A 76 22.31 36.61 -10.04
N THR A 77 23.58 36.48 -9.66
CA THR A 77 24.03 35.76 -8.46
C THR A 77 24.53 36.70 -7.36
N ALA A 78 24.15 36.43 -6.12
CA ALA A 78 24.61 37.15 -4.94
C ALA A 78 25.42 36.23 -4.03
N VAL A 79 26.55 36.71 -3.52
CA VAL A 79 27.48 35.96 -2.66
C VAL A 79 27.80 36.73 -1.38
N LEU A 80 28.05 35.99 -0.30
CA LEU A 80 28.46 36.58 0.99
C LEU A 80 29.97 36.80 1.00
N VAL A 81 30.37 38.03 1.33
CA VAL A 81 31.75 38.48 1.44
C VAL A 81 32.02 38.87 2.89
N ALA A 82 33.07 38.33 3.49
CA ALA A 82 33.52 38.68 4.83
C ALA A 82 34.89 39.37 4.80
N GLY A 83 34.97 40.55 5.40
CA GLY A 83 36.22 41.24 5.72
C GLY A 83 36.64 40.95 7.16
N VAL A 84 37.87 40.47 7.39
CA VAL A 84 38.36 40.08 8.72
C VAL A 84 39.62 40.85 9.09
N VAL A 85 39.64 41.42 10.29
CA VAL A 85 40.83 42.03 10.89
C VAL A 85 41.49 41.01 11.79
N ARG A 86 42.76 40.68 11.51
CA ARG A 86 43.49 39.65 12.25
C ARG A 86 43.81 40.11 13.67
N SER A 87 43.72 39.18 14.62
CA SER A 87 44.21 39.40 15.99
C SER A 87 45.74 39.44 16.02
N ALA A 88 46.31 40.37 16.80
CA ALA A 88 47.76 40.53 16.96
C ALA A 88 48.45 39.28 17.56
N SER A 89 47.69 38.39 18.20
CA SER A 89 48.18 37.13 18.77
C SER A 89 48.10 35.93 17.80
N SER A 90 47.61 36.13 16.58
CA SER A 90 47.42 35.05 15.60
C SER A 90 48.71 34.74 14.83
N THR A 91 49.18 33.50 14.91
CA THR A 91 50.32 32.97 14.13
C THR A 91 49.88 32.18 12.88
N LEU A 92 48.58 32.10 12.60
CA LEU A 92 48.04 31.32 11.48
C LEU A 92 48.36 31.97 10.12
N PRO A 93 48.89 31.24 9.12
CA PRO A 93 49.01 31.76 7.75
C PRO A 93 47.65 32.19 7.16
N ALA A 94 47.63 33.18 6.26
CA ALA A 94 46.39 33.71 5.68
C ALA A 94 45.52 32.65 4.99
N THR A 95 46.14 31.67 4.31
CA THR A 95 45.46 30.54 3.69
C THR A 95 44.81 29.59 4.71
N THR A 96 45.46 29.37 5.85
CA THR A 96 44.95 28.50 6.93
C THR A 96 43.89 29.20 7.79
N LEU A 97 43.97 30.54 7.92
CA LEU A 97 43.01 31.35 8.68
C LEU A 97 41.59 31.25 8.10
N VAL A 98 41.44 31.34 6.77
CA VAL A 98 40.12 31.24 6.11
C VAL A 98 39.50 29.86 6.29
N VAL A 99 40.30 28.78 6.23
CA VAL A 99 39.81 27.41 6.46
C VAL A 99 39.39 27.22 7.92
N ALA A 100 40.18 27.70 8.87
CA ALA A 100 39.83 27.65 10.29
C ALA A 100 38.52 28.41 10.58
N LEU A 101 38.34 29.58 9.97
CA LEU A 101 37.11 30.36 10.10
C LEU A 101 35.90 29.69 9.44
N ARG A 102 36.07 29.05 8.27
CA ARG A 102 34.98 28.29 7.64
C ARG A 102 34.54 27.09 8.48
N LEU A 103 35.48 26.32 9.02
CA LEU A 103 35.17 25.20 9.92
C LEU A 103 34.50 25.68 11.22
N HIS A 104 34.99 26.79 11.79
CA HIS A 104 34.41 27.41 12.97
C HIS A 104 32.96 27.86 12.72
N LEU A 105 32.69 28.53 11.59
CA LEU A 105 31.34 28.95 11.23
C LEU A 105 30.43 27.79 10.88
N GLN A 106 30.93 26.73 10.23
CA GLN A 106 30.13 25.54 9.92
C GLN A 106 29.65 24.79 11.17
N ALA A 107 30.36 24.94 12.29
CA ALA A 107 29.93 24.41 13.58
C ALA A 107 28.86 25.27 14.29
N LEU A 108 28.73 26.55 13.91
CA LEU A 108 27.89 27.54 14.60
C LEU A 108 26.71 28.04 13.76
N LEU A 109 26.82 27.99 12.43
CA LEU A 109 25.88 28.57 11.48
C LEU A 109 25.51 27.55 10.38
N PRO A 110 24.28 27.61 9.84
CA PRO A 110 23.91 26.87 8.64
C PRO A 110 24.84 27.15 7.45
N ALA A 111 25.07 26.14 6.59
CA ALA A 111 26.03 26.23 5.48
C ALA A 111 25.79 27.41 4.51
N TRP A 112 24.55 27.91 4.39
CA TRP A 112 24.20 29.04 3.53
C TRP A 112 24.48 30.42 4.15
N MET A 113 24.79 30.49 5.45
CA MET A 113 25.21 31.72 6.16
C MET A 113 26.73 31.85 6.24
N VAL A 114 27.49 30.82 5.82
CA VAL A 114 28.95 30.85 5.79
C VAL A 114 29.43 31.66 4.58
N PRO A 115 30.23 32.73 4.76
CA PRO A 115 30.75 33.53 3.65
C PRO A 115 31.57 32.70 2.67
N THR A 116 31.34 32.91 1.38
CA THR A 116 32.07 32.23 0.31
C THR A 116 33.34 32.99 -0.04
N GLU A 117 33.32 34.31 0.06
CA GLU A 117 34.48 35.18 -0.20
C GLU A 117 35.03 35.79 1.11
N TRP A 118 36.35 35.89 1.21
CA TRP A 118 37.05 36.35 2.41
C TRP A 118 38.15 37.34 2.04
N LEU A 119 38.19 38.49 2.72
CA LEU A 119 39.26 39.48 2.60
C LEU A 119 39.86 39.77 3.97
N GLU A 120 41.18 39.74 4.07
CA GLU A 120 41.88 40.25 5.24
C GLU A 120 41.98 41.78 5.17
N LEU A 121 41.55 42.45 6.24
CA LEU A 121 41.51 43.90 6.35
C LEU A 121 42.53 44.38 7.40
N PRO A 122 43.28 45.46 7.14
CA PRO A 122 44.15 46.05 8.14
C PRO A 122 43.37 46.70 9.30
N ALA A 123 42.15 47.17 9.06
CA ALA A 123 41.21 47.68 10.05
C ALA A 123 39.77 47.66 9.50
N LEU A 124 38.76 47.75 10.38
CA LEU A 124 37.36 47.85 9.93
C LEU A 124 37.08 49.18 9.21
N PRO A 125 36.33 49.17 8.09
CA PRO A 125 35.99 50.37 7.34
C PRO A 125 35.06 51.27 8.18
N ARG A 126 35.39 52.54 8.35
CA ARG A 126 34.59 53.49 9.15
C ARG A 126 34.30 54.77 8.36
N THR A 127 33.08 55.29 8.52
CA THR A 127 32.67 56.62 8.06
C THR A 127 33.46 57.72 8.80
N PRO A 128 33.50 58.97 8.31
CA PRO A 128 34.09 60.11 9.03
C PRO A 128 33.49 60.36 10.43
N THR A 129 32.29 59.81 10.71
CA THR A 129 31.61 59.87 12.02
C THR A 129 31.95 58.70 12.95
N GLY A 130 32.86 57.81 12.56
CA GLY A 130 33.35 56.68 13.37
C GLY A 130 32.50 55.41 13.32
N LYS A 131 31.36 55.42 12.61
CA LYS A 131 30.48 54.24 12.39
C LYS A 131 31.02 53.33 11.29
N LEU A 132 30.76 52.01 11.38
CA LEU A 132 31.15 51.03 10.37
C LEU A 132 30.54 51.34 8.99
N ASP A 133 31.38 51.48 7.98
CA ASP A 133 30.99 51.84 6.61
C ASP A 133 30.95 50.61 5.70
N ARG A 134 29.88 49.80 5.85
CA ARG A 134 29.72 48.56 5.05
C ARG A 134 29.48 48.85 3.57
N ARG A 135 28.88 50.00 3.24
CA ARG A 135 28.37 50.29 1.90
C ARG A 135 29.51 50.74 0.99
N ASP A 136 30.33 51.70 1.44
CA ASP A 136 31.48 52.15 0.67
C ASP A 136 32.57 51.08 0.63
N TRP A 137 32.72 50.28 1.70
CA TRP A 137 33.58 49.09 1.68
C TRP A 137 33.14 48.09 0.60
N LEU A 138 31.86 47.69 0.58
CA LEU A 138 31.33 46.76 -0.43
C LEU A 138 31.52 47.30 -1.85
N VAL A 139 31.32 48.60 -2.07
CA VAL A 139 31.56 49.25 -3.37
C VAL A 139 33.05 49.21 -3.75
N SER A 140 33.95 49.42 -2.78
CA SER A 140 35.40 49.38 -3.01
C SER A 140 35.92 47.97 -3.35
N VAL A 141 35.30 46.91 -2.81
CA VAL A 141 35.67 45.52 -3.10
C VAL A 141 34.92 44.93 -4.30
N ALA A 142 33.74 45.45 -4.65
CA ALA A 142 32.98 45.06 -5.84
C ALA A 142 33.68 45.45 -7.16
N GLY A 143 34.60 46.42 -7.13
CA GLY A 143 35.47 46.76 -8.26
C GLY A 143 36.77 45.94 -8.34
N ALA A 144 37.16 45.27 -7.25
CA ALA A 144 38.30 44.36 -7.20
C ALA A 144 37.94 42.94 -7.69
N THR A 145 36.64 42.62 -7.75
CA THR A 145 36.09 41.43 -8.40
C THR A 145 35.83 41.71 -9.88
N ARG A 146 36.92 41.76 -10.66
CA ARG A 146 36.87 41.46 -12.08
C ARG A 146 37.69 40.18 -12.25
N PRO A 147 37.17 39.11 -12.89
CA PRO A 147 38.03 38.06 -13.37
C PRO A 147 38.89 38.68 -14.48
N VAL A 148 40.04 39.23 -14.09
CA VAL A 148 41.11 39.43 -15.04
C VAL A 148 41.49 38.01 -15.47
N ALA A 149 41.36 37.74 -16.76
CA ALA A 149 42.12 36.67 -17.38
C ALA A 149 43.61 36.99 -17.17
N THR A 150 44.16 36.64 -16.01
CA THR A 150 45.60 36.60 -15.79
C THR A 150 46.05 35.19 -16.11
N ALA A 151 46.63 35.05 -17.29
CA ALA A 151 47.69 34.08 -17.48
C ALA A 151 48.67 34.16 -16.30
N GLY A 152 48.81 33.05 -15.56
CA GLY A 152 49.95 32.73 -14.69
C GLY A 152 50.10 33.47 -13.35
N ALA A 153 49.60 32.88 -12.26
CA ALA A 153 50.33 32.61 -10.99
C ALA A 153 49.37 31.95 -9.96
N PRO A 154 49.84 31.07 -9.06
CA PRO A 154 49.22 29.76 -8.87
C PRO A 154 48.18 29.72 -7.75
N LEU A 155 46.99 29.15 -8.04
CA LEU A 155 46.37 28.19 -7.12
C LEU A 155 47.50 27.29 -6.66
N SER A 156 47.76 27.16 -5.35
CA SER A 156 48.75 26.17 -4.87
C SER A 156 48.59 24.93 -5.73
N PRO A 157 49.66 24.47 -6.41
CA PRO A 157 49.54 23.36 -7.33
C PRO A 157 48.78 22.26 -6.59
N PRO A 158 47.73 21.66 -7.20
CA PRO A 158 46.99 20.61 -6.53
C PRO A 158 48.00 19.65 -5.93
N SER A 159 47.83 19.34 -4.64
CA SER A 159 48.76 18.46 -3.93
C SER A 159 48.91 17.15 -4.71
N ASP A 160 49.99 16.40 -4.49
CA ASP A 160 50.15 15.10 -5.15
C ASP A 160 48.92 14.19 -4.95
N ILE A 161 48.26 14.31 -3.79
CA ILE A 161 47.00 13.62 -3.49
C ILE A 161 45.84 14.16 -4.34
N GLU A 162 45.69 15.48 -4.47
CA GLU A 162 44.64 16.10 -5.28
C GLU A 162 44.81 15.79 -6.77
N GLN A 163 46.04 15.84 -7.31
CA GLN A 163 46.31 15.47 -8.72
C GLN A 163 45.96 14.01 -8.99
N GLN A 164 46.37 13.12 -8.08
CA GLN A 164 46.08 11.70 -8.21
C GLN A 164 44.58 11.43 -8.02
N LEU A 165 43.88 12.15 -7.14
CA LEU A 165 42.43 12.08 -7.02
C LEU A 165 41.71 12.58 -8.28
N VAL A 166 42.15 13.68 -8.90
CA VAL A 166 41.61 14.15 -10.19
C VAL A 166 41.74 13.06 -11.24
N MET A 167 42.91 12.42 -11.36
CA MET A 167 43.09 11.30 -12.31
C MET A 167 42.14 10.12 -12.02
N LEU A 168 41.97 9.77 -10.74
CA LEU A 168 41.04 8.70 -10.35
C LEU A 168 39.58 9.07 -10.66
N TRP A 169 39.17 10.31 -10.38
CA TRP A 169 37.85 10.82 -10.70
C TRP A 169 37.61 10.84 -12.19
N SER A 170 38.58 11.32 -12.99
CA SER A 170 38.50 11.36 -14.44
C SER A 170 38.31 9.98 -15.02
N ALA A 171 39.07 9.00 -14.52
CA ALA A 171 38.95 7.61 -14.93
C ALA A 171 37.64 6.93 -14.50
N VAL A 172 36.98 7.42 -13.45
CA VAL A 172 35.70 6.88 -12.95
C VAL A 172 34.50 7.55 -13.63
N LEU A 173 34.53 8.87 -13.78
CA LEU A 173 33.45 9.67 -14.37
C LEU A 173 33.54 9.74 -15.91
N GLY A 174 34.69 9.37 -16.49
CA GLY A 174 34.93 9.42 -17.94
C GLY A 174 35.04 10.84 -18.47
N ARG A 175 35.67 11.74 -17.70
CA ARG A 175 35.77 13.18 -17.98
C ARG A 175 37.14 13.73 -17.62
N ASP A 176 37.71 14.57 -18.47
CA ASP A 176 39.05 15.14 -18.25
C ASP A 176 39.01 16.55 -17.62
N ASP A 177 37.81 17.15 -17.52
CA ASP A 177 37.56 18.51 -17.03
C ASP A 177 37.12 18.53 -15.55
N ILE A 178 37.94 17.99 -14.64
CA ILE A 178 37.59 17.92 -13.21
C ILE A 178 38.43 18.90 -12.39
N GLY A 179 37.77 19.89 -11.80
CA GLY A 179 38.33 20.83 -10.84
C GLY A 179 38.37 20.27 -9.41
N VAL A 180 39.31 20.74 -8.59
CA VAL A 180 39.51 20.24 -7.22
C VAL A 180 38.33 20.52 -6.27
N HIS A 181 37.47 21.47 -6.61
CA HIS A 181 36.29 21.85 -5.84
C HIS A 181 34.97 21.39 -6.47
N ASP A 182 35.05 20.66 -7.59
CA ASP A 182 33.86 20.14 -8.24
C ASP A 182 33.22 19.05 -7.38
N ASN A 183 31.89 19.05 -7.34
CA ASN A 183 31.14 18.08 -6.57
C ASN A 183 30.99 16.77 -7.38
N PHE A 184 31.39 15.64 -6.79
CA PHE A 184 31.35 14.32 -7.42
C PHE A 184 29.96 13.98 -8.00
N PHE A 185 28.91 14.28 -7.25
CA PHE A 185 27.53 13.96 -7.64
C PHE A 185 26.99 14.93 -8.69
N ASP A 186 27.48 16.17 -8.72
CA ASP A 186 27.14 17.15 -9.75
C ASP A 186 27.75 16.82 -11.11
N LEU A 187 28.93 16.17 -11.10
CA LEU A 187 29.60 15.66 -12.29
C LEU A 187 29.00 14.35 -12.83
N GLY A 188 27.85 13.92 -12.30
CA GLY A 188 27.17 12.68 -12.69
C GLY A 188 27.59 11.45 -11.88
N GLY A 189 28.36 11.63 -10.81
CA GLY A 189 28.67 10.58 -9.85
C GLY A 189 27.42 10.03 -9.16
N HIS A 190 27.36 8.72 -8.97
CA HIS A 190 26.32 8.03 -8.21
C HIS A 190 26.95 6.95 -7.34
N SER A 191 26.17 6.29 -6.47
CA SER A 191 26.68 5.35 -5.46
C SER A 191 27.58 4.24 -6.04
N LEU A 192 27.35 3.80 -7.29
CA LEU A 192 28.19 2.82 -7.97
C LEU A 192 29.57 3.37 -8.33
N LEU A 193 29.60 4.54 -8.98
CA LEU A 193 30.85 5.24 -9.31
C LEU A 193 31.60 5.65 -8.05
N ALA A 194 30.87 6.04 -7.01
CA ALA A 194 31.44 6.35 -5.70
C ALA A 194 32.14 5.13 -5.08
N ALA A 195 31.50 3.95 -5.09
CA ALA A 195 32.12 2.72 -4.59
C ALA A 195 33.38 2.36 -5.40
N ARG A 196 33.34 2.47 -6.73
CA ARG A 196 34.52 2.27 -7.59
C ARG A 196 35.63 3.27 -7.30
N LEU A 197 35.28 4.54 -7.13
CA LEU A 197 36.22 5.60 -6.77
C LEU A 197 36.91 5.28 -5.43
N LEU A 198 36.15 4.90 -4.40
CA LEU A 198 36.70 4.58 -3.08
C LEU A 198 37.63 3.36 -3.12
N ASN A 199 37.31 2.35 -3.92
CA ASN A 199 38.20 1.21 -4.14
C ASN A 199 39.51 1.62 -4.83
N ARG A 200 39.44 2.52 -5.82
CA ARG A 200 40.64 3.06 -6.48
C ARG A 200 41.46 3.95 -5.55
N ILE A 201 40.82 4.76 -4.72
CA ILE A 201 41.46 5.55 -3.65
C ILE A 201 42.19 4.62 -2.69
N ARG A 202 41.57 3.50 -2.30
CA ARG A 202 42.20 2.50 -1.42
C ARG A 202 43.48 1.93 -2.01
N LEU A 203 43.51 1.67 -3.31
CA LEU A 203 44.70 1.15 -3.99
C LEU A 203 45.78 2.20 -4.19
N ALA A 204 45.39 3.39 -4.67
CA ALA A 204 46.32 4.48 -4.95
C ALA A 204 46.98 5.02 -3.68
N PHE A 205 46.20 5.13 -2.60
CA PHE A 205 46.65 5.81 -1.38
C PHE A 205 46.89 4.89 -0.18
N GLY A 206 46.48 3.62 -0.25
CA GLY A 206 46.55 2.68 0.87
C GLY A 206 45.52 2.92 1.98
N VAL A 207 44.55 3.80 1.74
CA VAL A 207 43.58 4.30 2.73
C VAL A 207 42.18 3.79 2.41
N SER A 208 41.51 3.19 3.38
CA SER A 208 40.10 2.81 3.22
C SER A 208 39.21 3.94 3.73
N LEU A 209 38.49 4.58 2.82
CA LEU A 209 37.45 5.56 3.15
C LEU A 209 36.08 4.89 3.07
N GLU A 210 35.20 5.22 4.01
CA GLU A 210 33.79 4.84 3.93
C GLU A 210 33.06 5.72 2.91
N LEU A 211 31.98 5.20 2.31
CA LEU A 211 31.15 5.97 1.39
C LEU A 211 30.59 7.25 2.01
N ARG A 212 30.30 7.21 3.32
CA ARG A 212 29.85 8.38 4.08
C ARG A 212 30.85 9.54 4.00
N ALA A 213 32.15 9.27 3.93
CA ALA A 213 33.18 10.29 3.79
C ALA A 213 33.05 11.04 2.45
N LEU A 214 32.75 10.33 1.34
CA LEU A 214 32.51 10.97 0.06
C LEU A 214 31.24 11.84 0.08
N PHE A 215 30.17 11.39 0.75
CA PHE A 215 28.97 12.22 0.89
C PHE A 215 29.18 13.44 1.81
N ALA A 216 30.02 13.32 2.83
CA ALA A 216 30.36 14.43 3.73
C ALA A 216 31.25 15.48 3.04
N THR A 217 32.22 15.04 2.24
CA THR A 217 33.17 15.90 1.54
C THR A 217 33.26 15.52 0.06
N PRO A 218 32.26 15.87 -0.77
CA PRO A 218 32.10 15.37 -2.13
C PRO A 218 32.98 16.09 -3.15
N THR A 219 34.14 16.61 -2.76
CA THR A 219 35.08 17.32 -3.64
C THR A 219 36.45 16.67 -3.54
N VAL A 220 37.30 16.82 -4.56
CA VAL A 220 38.68 16.32 -4.53
C VAL A 220 39.46 16.93 -3.35
N ALA A 221 39.33 18.24 -3.14
CA ALA A 221 39.96 18.94 -2.03
C ALA A 221 39.48 18.37 -0.68
N GLY A 222 38.18 18.15 -0.51
CA GLY A 222 37.62 17.58 0.72
C GLY A 222 38.06 16.13 0.97
N LEU A 223 38.09 15.29 -0.08
CA LEU A 223 38.61 13.93 0.02
C LEU A 223 40.10 13.88 0.32
N SER A 224 40.90 14.82 -0.21
CA SER A 224 42.34 14.86 0.07
C SER A 224 42.61 14.99 1.56
N ILE A 225 41.85 15.85 2.25
CA ILE A 225 41.91 16.04 3.71
C ILE A 225 41.49 14.76 4.44
N ALA A 226 40.44 14.08 3.97
CA ALA A 226 40.01 12.81 4.57
C ALA A 226 41.08 11.71 4.43
N ILE A 227 41.76 11.65 3.29
CA ILE A 227 42.88 10.72 3.06
C ILE A 227 44.05 11.03 3.99
N GLU A 228 44.42 12.31 4.11
CA GLU A 228 45.50 12.76 4.99
C GLU A 228 45.19 12.47 6.47
N ALA A 229 43.96 12.73 6.91
CA ALA A 229 43.54 12.44 8.28
C ALA A 229 43.65 10.94 8.62
N VAL A 230 43.26 10.05 7.70
CA VAL A 230 43.38 8.60 7.91
C VAL A 230 44.84 8.14 7.85
N ARG A 231 45.67 8.73 6.99
CA ARG A 231 47.13 8.47 6.95
C ARG A 231 47.82 8.92 8.24
N ALA A 232 47.41 10.03 8.82
CA ALA A 232 47.94 10.52 10.08
C ALA A 232 47.53 9.65 11.27
N ALA A 233 46.32 9.05 11.23
CA ALA A 233 45.79 8.21 12.30
C ALA A 233 46.25 6.74 12.26
N ARG A 234 46.77 6.24 11.12
CA ARG A 234 47.25 4.86 10.96
C ARG A 234 48.58 4.79 10.20
N GLY A 235 49.58 4.17 10.82
CA GLY A 235 50.81 3.76 10.14
C GLY A 235 50.54 2.56 9.20
N ALA A 236 50.85 2.76 7.92
CA ALA A 236 50.94 1.79 6.81
C ALA A 236 49.64 1.13 6.26
N PRO A 237 49.61 0.77 4.95
CA PRO A 237 48.42 0.29 4.25
C PRO A 237 47.94 -1.09 4.72
N SER A 238 46.62 -1.30 4.76
CA SER A 238 46.06 -2.66 4.79
C SER A 238 46.25 -3.32 3.42
N ALA A 239 47.30 -4.12 3.28
CA ALA A 239 47.58 -4.89 2.07
C ALA A 239 46.36 -5.73 1.63
N THR A 240 46.19 -5.88 0.32
CA THR A 240 45.27 -6.88 -0.25
C THR A 240 45.69 -8.26 0.28
N PRO A 241 44.79 -9.05 0.89
CA PRO A 241 45.16 -10.34 1.45
C PRO A 241 45.78 -11.24 0.38
N ALA A 242 46.89 -11.89 0.72
CA ALA A 242 47.61 -12.78 -0.18
C ALA A 242 46.68 -13.90 -0.70
N LEU A 243 46.85 -14.29 -1.96
CA LEU A 243 46.08 -15.40 -2.54
C LEU A 243 46.48 -16.72 -1.85
N PRO A 244 45.50 -17.51 -1.36
CA PRO A 244 45.77 -18.86 -0.88
C PRO A 244 46.33 -19.76 -1.99
N ALA A 245 47.06 -20.80 -1.59
CA ALA A 245 47.65 -21.77 -2.51
C ALA A 245 46.61 -22.35 -3.50
N PRO A 246 47.00 -22.66 -4.75
CA PRO A 246 46.09 -23.21 -5.75
C PRO A 246 45.45 -24.52 -5.31
N GLU A 247 44.14 -24.66 -5.55
CA GLU A 247 43.45 -25.94 -5.43
C GLU A 247 43.69 -26.76 -6.71
N PRO A 248 43.78 -28.11 -6.63
CA PRO A 248 43.73 -28.95 -7.81
C PRO A 248 42.46 -28.65 -8.63
N ALA A 249 42.55 -28.64 -9.96
CA ALA A 249 41.41 -28.36 -10.84
C ALA A 249 40.22 -29.34 -10.62
N THR A 250 40.47 -30.51 -10.04
CA THR A 250 39.46 -31.52 -9.67
C THR A 250 38.78 -31.27 -8.32
N LYS A 251 39.12 -30.17 -7.62
CA LYS A 251 38.63 -29.82 -6.28
C LYS A 251 38.30 -28.32 -6.13
N ALA A 252 38.16 -27.57 -7.22
CA ALA A 252 37.96 -26.12 -7.11
C ALA A 252 36.61 -25.79 -6.43
N SER A 253 36.70 -25.10 -5.30
CA SER A 253 35.55 -24.65 -4.52
C SER A 253 34.68 -23.66 -5.30
N LEU A 254 33.40 -23.54 -4.95
CA LEU A 254 32.49 -22.52 -5.47
C LEU A 254 32.50 -21.29 -4.54
N SER A 255 32.21 -20.11 -5.09
CA SER A 255 31.82 -18.95 -4.27
C SER A 255 30.47 -19.20 -3.58
N PHE A 256 30.16 -18.44 -2.53
CA PHE A 256 28.85 -18.56 -1.84
C PHE A 256 27.68 -18.37 -2.82
N GLY A 257 27.74 -17.36 -3.68
CA GLY A 257 26.71 -17.12 -4.71
C GLY A 257 26.59 -18.27 -5.72
N GLN A 258 27.71 -18.88 -6.13
CA GLN A 258 27.67 -20.04 -7.02
C GLN A 258 27.06 -21.27 -6.35
N GLU A 259 27.35 -21.53 -5.07
CA GLU A 259 26.71 -22.63 -4.33
C GLU A 259 25.20 -22.45 -4.24
N ARG A 260 24.71 -21.22 -4.03
CA ARG A 260 23.27 -20.94 -4.02
C ARG A 260 22.63 -21.18 -5.38
N LEU A 261 23.22 -20.67 -6.48
CA LEU A 261 22.66 -20.89 -7.81
C LEU A 261 22.69 -22.37 -8.20
N TRP A 262 23.73 -23.11 -7.82
CA TRP A 262 23.78 -24.55 -7.99
C TRP A 262 22.68 -25.25 -7.18
N PHE A 263 22.47 -24.88 -5.91
CA PHE A 263 21.41 -25.43 -5.08
C PHE A 263 20.01 -25.16 -5.65
N LEU A 264 19.76 -23.95 -6.17
CA LEU A 264 18.51 -23.58 -6.82
C LEU A 264 18.27 -24.41 -8.10
N ASP A 265 19.32 -24.66 -8.88
CA ASP A 265 19.26 -25.56 -10.04
C ASP A 265 18.95 -27.00 -9.63
N GLN A 266 19.39 -27.48 -8.46
CA GLN A 266 18.98 -28.80 -7.95
C GLN A 266 17.51 -28.87 -7.55
N LEU A 267 16.89 -27.74 -7.18
CA LEU A 267 15.47 -27.67 -6.83
C LEU A 267 14.57 -27.57 -8.07
N ASP A 268 15.02 -26.87 -9.12
CA ASP A 268 14.30 -26.70 -10.39
C ASP A 268 15.24 -26.91 -11.60
N PRO A 269 15.63 -28.17 -11.89
CA PRO A 269 16.61 -28.46 -12.93
C PRO A 269 16.17 -28.00 -14.32
N GLY A 270 17.04 -27.26 -15.01
CA GLY A 270 16.78 -26.77 -16.37
C GLY A 270 15.90 -25.52 -16.42
N SER A 271 15.63 -24.88 -15.28
CA SER A 271 14.93 -23.60 -15.22
C SER A 271 15.67 -22.50 -16.00
N PRO A 272 14.99 -21.70 -16.85
CA PRO A 272 15.59 -20.54 -17.49
C PRO A 272 15.74 -19.35 -16.54
N ALA A 273 15.32 -19.48 -15.27
CA ALA A 273 15.17 -18.35 -14.37
C ALA A 273 16.47 -17.58 -14.08
N TYR A 274 17.61 -18.23 -14.28
CA TYR A 274 18.94 -17.67 -14.10
C TYR A 274 19.74 -17.61 -15.41
N ASN A 275 19.04 -17.56 -16.56
CA ASN A 275 19.67 -17.26 -17.84
C ASN A 275 19.84 -15.75 -18.00
N VAL A 276 21.06 -15.32 -18.30
CA VAL A 276 21.37 -13.93 -18.64
C VAL A 276 21.54 -13.84 -20.15
N ALA A 277 20.55 -13.25 -20.82
CA ALA A 277 20.54 -13.05 -22.26
C ALA A 277 20.68 -11.58 -22.63
N TRP A 278 21.50 -11.27 -23.62
CA TRP A 278 21.61 -9.94 -24.21
C TRP A 278 21.80 -10.03 -25.72
N THR A 279 21.37 -8.99 -26.43
CA THR A 279 21.42 -8.92 -27.89
C THR A 279 22.35 -7.83 -28.35
N ILE A 280 23.09 -8.11 -29.41
CA ILE A 280 23.90 -7.13 -30.14
C ILE A 280 23.33 -7.05 -31.54
N ARG A 281 22.72 -5.91 -31.86
CA ARG A 281 22.28 -5.59 -33.22
C ARG A 281 23.49 -5.18 -34.04
N CYS A 282 23.69 -5.89 -35.14
CA CYS A 282 24.78 -5.71 -36.07
C CYS A 282 24.20 -5.09 -37.36
N VAL A 283 24.64 -3.88 -37.70
CA VAL A 283 24.19 -3.14 -38.88
C VAL A 283 25.40 -2.89 -39.80
N GLY A 284 25.37 -3.43 -41.01
CA GLY A 284 26.48 -3.36 -41.97
C GLY A 284 27.01 -4.74 -42.39
N PRO A 285 28.14 -4.79 -43.13
CA PRO A 285 28.72 -6.04 -43.60
C PRO A 285 29.34 -6.83 -42.44
N LEU A 286 28.70 -7.94 -42.04
CA LEU A 286 29.18 -8.82 -40.98
C LEU A 286 29.91 -10.04 -41.56
N ASP A 287 31.22 -10.14 -41.31
CA ASP A 287 31.98 -11.36 -41.56
C ASP A 287 31.73 -12.38 -40.44
N VAL A 288 31.00 -13.45 -40.78
CA VAL A 288 30.64 -14.52 -39.84
C VAL A 288 31.86 -15.36 -39.44
N ALA A 289 32.87 -15.49 -40.30
CA ALA A 289 34.09 -16.21 -39.95
C ALA A 289 34.94 -15.42 -38.94
N ALA A 290 35.07 -14.11 -39.16
CA ALA A 290 35.71 -13.21 -38.18
C ALA A 290 34.96 -13.18 -36.85
N LEU A 291 33.62 -13.21 -36.87
CA LEU A 291 32.80 -13.31 -35.66
C LEU A 291 33.04 -14.62 -34.88
N ARG A 292 33.16 -15.75 -35.57
CA ARG A 292 33.50 -17.04 -34.94
C ARG A 292 34.87 -16.97 -34.27
N ALA A 293 35.89 -16.50 -34.99
CA ALA A 293 37.24 -16.35 -34.44
C ALA A 293 37.28 -15.40 -33.23
N ALA A 294 36.47 -14.32 -33.26
CA ALA A 294 36.36 -13.40 -32.15
C ALA A 294 35.72 -14.03 -30.90
N LEU A 295 34.65 -14.83 -31.07
CA LEU A 295 34.01 -15.56 -29.97
C LEU A 295 34.96 -16.61 -29.36
N ASP A 296 35.70 -17.33 -30.21
CA ASP A 296 36.70 -18.31 -29.77
C ASP A 296 37.80 -17.65 -28.92
N ALA A 297 38.30 -16.49 -29.34
CA ALA A 297 39.28 -15.72 -28.58
C ALA A 297 38.74 -15.24 -27.21
N VAL A 298 37.47 -14.80 -27.16
CA VAL A 298 36.82 -14.36 -25.91
C VAL A 298 36.65 -15.52 -24.94
N VAL A 299 36.19 -16.69 -25.39
CA VAL A 299 36.03 -17.87 -24.53
C VAL A 299 37.38 -18.45 -24.09
N ALA A 300 38.41 -18.39 -24.94
CA ALA A 300 39.77 -18.77 -24.55
C ALA A 300 40.32 -17.85 -23.45
N ARG A 301 40.08 -16.54 -23.55
CA ARG A 301 40.52 -15.53 -22.56
C ARG A 301 39.88 -15.71 -21.18
N HIS A 302 38.60 -16.09 -21.12
CA HIS A 302 37.81 -16.09 -19.89
C HIS A 302 37.45 -17.51 -19.42
N PRO A 303 38.19 -18.09 -18.45
CA PRO A 303 37.93 -19.44 -17.95
C PRO A 303 36.51 -19.68 -17.43
N ALA A 304 35.84 -18.65 -16.90
CA ALA A 304 34.48 -18.73 -16.40
C ALA A 304 33.47 -19.24 -17.46
N LEU A 305 33.63 -18.86 -18.73
CA LEU A 305 32.73 -19.26 -19.81
C LEU A 305 32.84 -20.74 -20.21
N ARG A 306 33.92 -21.40 -19.78
CA ARG A 306 34.22 -22.81 -20.02
C ARG A 306 34.27 -23.62 -18.72
N THR A 307 33.56 -23.13 -17.70
CA THR A 307 33.45 -23.80 -16.39
C THR A 307 32.10 -24.51 -16.27
N ARG A 308 32.14 -25.77 -15.85
CA ARG A 308 30.98 -26.60 -15.48
C ARG A 308 31.01 -26.93 -13.98
N PHE A 309 29.86 -27.31 -13.42
CA PHE A 309 29.63 -27.47 -11.97
C PHE A 309 29.06 -28.86 -11.61
N PRO A 310 29.79 -29.96 -11.84
CA PRO A 310 29.36 -31.29 -11.44
C PRO A 310 29.34 -31.47 -9.91
N ALA A 311 28.52 -32.41 -9.45
CA ALA A 311 28.61 -32.95 -8.09
C ALA A 311 29.72 -34.00 -8.02
N ILE A 312 30.80 -33.70 -7.29
CA ILE A 312 31.91 -34.64 -7.06
C ILE A 312 31.90 -35.01 -5.57
N ALA A 313 31.74 -36.30 -5.27
CA ALA A 313 31.57 -36.82 -3.89
C ALA A 313 30.46 -36.09 -3.10
N GLY A 314 29.34 -35.78 -3.77
CA GLY A 314 28.18 -35.12 -3.17
C GLY A 314 28.37 -33.62 -2.89
N ARG A 315 29.44 -32.98 -3.38
CA ARG A 315 29.68 -31.53 -3.26
C ARG A 315 29.76 -30.87 -4.63
N PRO A 316 29.23 -29.65 -4.79
CA PRO A 316 29.41 -28.91 -6.03
C PRO A 316 30.88 -28.54 -6.21
N THR A 317 31.42 -28.77 -7.40
CA THR A 317 32.83 -28.48 -7.73
C THR A 317 32.91 -27.78 -9.07
N ALA A 318 33.71 -26.71 -9.17
CA ALA A 318 33.96 -26.04 -10.44
C ALA A 318 35.02 -26.79 -11.24
N VAL A 319 34.72 -27.17 -12.48
CA VAL A 319 35.65 -27.82 -13.40
C VAL A 319 35.81 -26.92 -14.63
N ILE A 320 37.04 -26.47 -14.87
CA ILE A 320 37.37 -25.61 -16.01
C ILE A 320 37.86 -26.49 -17.16
N ASP A 321 37.09 -26.56 -18.23
CA ASP A 321 37.46 -27.34 -19.41
C ASP A 321 38.50 -26.58 -20.27
N PRO A 322 39.34 -27.26 -21.08
CA PRO A 322 40.25 -26.59 -22.02
C PRO A 322 39.52 -25.66 -22.98
N ALA A 323 40.22 -24.64 -23.50
CA ALA A 323 39.64 -23.77 -24.51
C ALA A 323 39.31 -24.58 -25.78
N ALA A 324 38.08 -24.46 -26.26
CA ALA A 324 37.58 -25.11 -27.47
C ALA A 324 36.73 -24.10 -28.28
N PRO A 325 36.58 -24.31 -29.60
CA PRO A 325 35.75 -23.43 -30.44
C PRO A 325 34.30 -23.34 -29.94
N VAL A 326 33.76 -22.13 -29.92
CA VAL A 326 32.39 -21.83 -29.51
C VAL A 326 31.43 -22.18 -30.63
N ALA A 327 30.38 -22.92 -30.31
CA ALA A 327 29.32 -23.21 -31.26
C ALA A 327 28.49 -21.95 -31.57
N LEU A 328 28.80 -21.27 -32.69
CA LEU A 328 27.95 -20.19 -33.23
C LEU A 328 26.84 -20.78 -34.11
N VAL A 329 25.62 -20.80 -33.57
CA VAL A 329 24.42 -21.18 -34.32
C VAL A 329 23.99 -20.02 -35.21
N VAL A 330 23.91 -20.23 -36.52
CA VAL A 330 23.43 -19.21 -37.47
C VAL A 330 22.04 -19.61 -37.96
N ARG A 331 21.06 -18.71 -37.80
CA ARG A 331 19.69 -18.91 -38.28
C ARG A 331 19.32 -17.81 -39.25
N ASP A 332 18.84 -18.20 -40.42
CA ASP A 332 18.35 -17.25 -41.40
C ASP A 332 16.84 -17.03 -41.25
N LEU A 333 16.46 -15.81 -40.92
CA LEU A 333 15.07 -15.37 -40.79
C LEU A 333 14.66 -14.45 -41.95
N SER A 334 15.55 -14.14 -42.89
CA SER A 334 15.29 -13.15 -43.95
C SER A 334 14.22 -13.60 -44.96
N GLY A 335 13.92 -14.90 -45.03
CA GLY A 335 12.94 -15.49 -45.95
C GLY A 335 11.52 -15.67 -45.38
N ARG A 336 11.26 -15.36 -44.10
CA ARG A 336 9.92 -15.46 -43.49
C ARG A 336 9.17 -14.14 -43.70
N ALA A 337 8.15 -14.14 -44.56
CA ALA A 337 7.29 -12.98 -44.79
C ALA A 337 6.58 -12.56 -43.48
N GLY A 338 6.86 -11.36 -42.95
CA GLY A 338 6.22 -10.80 -41.74
C GLY A 338 7.16 -10.29 -40.63
N SER A 339 8.36 -9.82 -40.98
CA SER A 339 9.61 -9.77 -40.20
C SER A 339 9.71 -8.93 -38.90
N ALA A 340 8.64 -8.36 -38.34
CA ALA A 340 8.70 -7.63 -37.06
C ALA A 340 8.14 -8.43 -35.86
N GLY A 341 7.16 -9.32 -36.09
CA GLY A 341 6.49 -10.08 -35.02
C GLY A 341 7.26 -11.32 -34.52
N ASP A 342 8.05 -11.95 -35.39
CA ASP A 342 8.72 -13.22 -35.09
C ASP A 342 10.03 -13.06 -34.30
N LEU A 343 10.70 -11.91 -34.42
CA LEU A 343 12.01 -11.69 -33.79
C LEU A 343 11.93 -11.70 -32.25
N PRO A 344 11.02 -10.96 -31.58
CA PRO A 344 10.89 -11.01 -30.12
C PRO A 344 10.60 -12.42 -29.59
N ALA A 345 9.74 -13.17 -30.28
CA ALA A 345 9.40 -14.55 -29.90
C ALA A 345 10.62 -15.48 -30.04
N GLU A 346 11.40 -15.35 -31.11
CA GLU A 346 12.62 -16.14 -31.32
C GLU A 346 13.73 -15.75 -30.32
N LEU A 347 13.88 -14.46 -30.01
CA LEU A 347 14.79 -13.97 -28.96
C LEU A 347 14.43 -14.56 -27.59
N ALA A 348 13.15 -14.52 -27.20
CA ALA A 348 12.68 -15.11 -25.96
C ALA A 348 12.90 -16.64 -25.94
N ARG A 349 12.63 -17.33 -27.06
CA ARG A 349 12.87 -18.77 -27.18
C ARG A 349 14.35 -19.15 -27.02
N ILE A 350 15.26 -18.35 -27.58
CA ILE A 350 16.71 -18.55 -27.43
C ILE A 350 17.15 -18.26 -25.99
N ALA A 351 16.66 -17.17 -25.39
CA ALA A 351 16.97 -16.78 -24.02
C ALA A 351 16.52 -17.81 -22.98
N ARG A 352 15.40 -18.50 -23.22
CA ARG A 352 14.85 -19.54 -22.32
C ARG A 352 15.46 -20.93 -22.50
N ALA A 353 16.40 -21.12 -23.44
CA ALA A 353 16.98 -22.43 -23.65
C ALA A 353 17.78 -22.87 -22.40
N SER A 354 17.36 -23.98 -21.79
CA SER A 354 17.94 -24.50 -20.54
C SER A 354 19.42 -24.83 -20.67
N PHE A 355 20.17 -24.62 -19.59
CA PHE A 355 21.54 -25.12 -19.43
C PHE A 355 21.54 -26.29 -18.46
N VAL A 356 22.44 -27.26 -18.67
CA VAL A 356 22.73 -28.30 -17.66
C VAL A 356 24.10 -28.05 -17.06
N LEU A 357 24.14 -27.73 -15.76
CA LEU A 357 25.35 -27.22 -15.11
C LEU A 357 26.54 -28.20 -15.13
N ASP A 358 26.33 -29.51 -15.27
CA ASP A 358 27.37 -30.55 -15.15
C ASP A 358 28.03 -30.96 -16.49
N ARG A 359 27.41 -30.65 -17.64
CA ARG A 359 27.70 -31.31 -18.94
C ARG A 359 28.27 -30.41 -20.02
N GLU A 360 27.86 -29.15 -20.10
CA GLU A 360 28.16 -28.27 -21.23
C GLU A 360 28.70 -26.91 -20.81
N PRO A 361 29.43 -26.19 -21.68
CA PRO A 361 29.77 -24.80 -21.46
C PRO A 361 28.52 -23.93 -21.26
N LEU A 362 28.53 -23.10 -20.23
CA LEU A 362 27.38 -22.31 -19.79
C LEU A 362 27.26 -20.96 -20.52
N PHE A 363 27.66 -20.94 -21.79
CA PHE A 363 27.63 -19.78 -22.68
C PHE A 363 27.31 -20.21 -24.12
N ARG A 364 26.33 -19.56 -24.75
CA ARG A 364 25.86 -19.85 -26.11
C ARG A 364 25.77 -18.57 -26.93
N ALA A 365 26.10 -18.70 -28.22
CA ALA A 365 26.00 -17.61 -29.19
C ALA A 365 25.11 -18.02 -30.37
N THR A 366 24.10 -17.21 -30.69
CA THR A 366 23.23 -17.40 -31.85
C THR A 366 23.18 -16.14 -32.70
N LEU A 367 23.51 -16.24 -33.99
CA LEU A 367 23.36 -15.16 -34.96
C LEU A 367 22.07 -15.33 -35.73
N LEU A 368 21.15 -14.37 -35.60
CA LEU A 368 19.93 -14.27 -36.39
C LEU A 368 20.15 -13.32 -37.57
N LYS A 369 20.06 -13.83 -38.79
CA LYS A 369 20.09 -12.99 -40.00
C LYS A 369 18.67 -12.50 -40.28
N THR A 370 18.41 -11.22 -40.05
CA THR A 370 17.07 -10.61 -40.20
C THR A 370 16.91 -9.83 -41.51
N GLY A 371 18.00 -9.51 -42.18
CA GLY A 371 18.03 -8.91 -43.51
C GLY A 371 19.42 -9.00 -44.14
N ALA A 372 19.61 -8.37 -45.30
CA ALA A 372 20.89 -8.41 -46.04
C ALA A 372 22.07 -7.76 -45.28
N HIS A 373 21.79 -6.71 -44.49
CA HIS A 373 22.78 -5.95 -43.74
C HIS A 373 22.38 -5.72 -42.27
N GLU A 374 21.39 -6.48 -41.79
CA GLU A 374 20.92 -6.38 -40.42
C GLU A 374 20.83 -7.77 -39.79
N HIS A 375 21.52 -7.93 -38.68
CA HIS A 375 21.61 -9.18 -37.94
C HIS A 375 21.52 -8.93 -36.43
N HIS A 376 21.13 -9.96 -35.67
CA HIS A 376 21.08 -9.90 -34.21
C HIS A 376 21.92 -11.05 -33.64
N LEU A 377 23.00 -10.73 -32.96
CA LEU A 377 23.80 -11.69 -32.19
C LEU A 377 23.23 -11.79 -30.78
N VAL A 378 22.64 -12.94 -30.46
CA VAL A 378 22.10 -13.26 -29.15
C VAL A 378 23.15 -14.04 -28.37
N LEU A 379 23.55 -13.50 -27.23
CA LEU A 379 24.47 -14.14 -26.29
C LEU A 379 23.69 -14.53 -25.04
N VAL A 380 23.79 -15.78 -24.62
CA VAL A 380 23.11 -16.31 -23.44
C VAL A 380 24.13 -17.03 -22.57
N ALA A 381 24.21 -16.68 -21.29
CA ALA A 381 25.00 -17.40 -20.31
C ALA A 381 24.19 -17.70 -19.05
N GLN A 382 24.59 -18.72 -18.30
CA GLN A 382 24.00 -18.98 -16.97
C GLN A 382 24.60 -18.00 -15.95
N HIS A 383 23.79 -17.41 -15.08
CA HIS A 383 24.20 -16.39 -14.11
C HIS A 383 25.36 -16.85 -13.17
N ILE A 384 25.55 -18.15 -12.96
CA ILE A 384 26.63 -18.76 -12.16
C ILE A 384 28.04 -18.50 -12.74
N VAL A 385 28.14 -18.15 -14.03
CA VAL A 385 29.41 -17.83 -14.71
C VAL A 385 29.51 -16.37 -15.17
N THR A 386 28.45 -15.56 -15.05
CA THR A 386 28.43 -14.17 -15.52
C THR A 386 27.52 -13.29 -14.68
N ASP A 387 27.75 -11.98 -14.72
CA ASP A 387 26.88 -10.95 -14.17
C ASP A 387 26.77 -9.76 -15.12
N ALA A 388 25.98 -8.75 -14.75
CA ALA A 388 25.76 -7.58 -15.60
C ALA A 388 27.08 -6.90 -16.01
N THR A 389 28.01 -6.72 -15.08
CA THR A 389 29.33 -6.12 -15.34
C THR A 389 30.18 -7.02 -16.23
N SER A 390 30.17 -8.34 -16.02
CA SER A 390 30.85 -9.31 -16.88
C SER A 390 30.38 -9.20 -18.33
N ASN A 391 29.08 -9.05 -18.57
CA ASN A 391 28.56 -8.88 -19.93
C ASN A 391 29.10 -7.60 -20.61
N HIS A 392 29.42 -6.57 -19.84
CA HIS A 392 30.03 -5.34 -20.35
C HIS A 392 31.48 -5.59 -20.80
N LEU A 393 32.24 -6.35 -20.01
CA LEU A 393 33.60 -6.78 -20.34
C LEU A 393 33.60 -7.67 -21.59
N LEU A 394 32.68 -8.63 -21.65
CA LEU A 394 32.53 -9.54 -22.79
C LEU A 394 32.21 -8.79 -24.09
N PHE A 395 31.37 -7.75 -24.03
CA PHE A 395 31.11 -6.92 -25.21
C PHE A 395 32.36 -6.15 -25.66
N ALA A 396 33.10 -5.55 -24.72
CA ALA A 396 34.32 -4.82 -25.04
C ALA A 396 35.39 -5.73 -25.67
N ASP A 397 35.58 -6.92 -25.09
CA ASP A 397 36.51 -7.92 -25.61
C ASP A 397 36.04 -8.45 -26.98
N LEU A 398 34.75 -8.72 -27.17
CA LEU A 398 34.20 -9.15 -28.45
C LEU A 398 34.44 -8.12 -29.56
N VAL A 399 34.22 -6.83 -29.28
CA VAL A 399 34.49 -5.73 -30.23
C VAL A 399 35.97 -5.69 -30.61
N SER A 400 36.85 -5.75 -29.61
CA SER A 400 38.30 -5.77 -29.84
C SER A 400 38.73 -7.00 -30.66
N ALA A 401 38.18 -8.17 -30.33
CA ALA A 401 38.51 -9.42 -31.00
C ALA A 401 38.02 -9.44 -32.45
N LEU A 402 36.81 -8.93 -32.69
CA LEU A 402 36.26 -8.84 -34.04
C LEU A 402 37.05 -7.87 -34.91
N ALA A 403 37.46 -6.73 -34.37
CA ALA A 403 38.26 -5.74 -35.11
C ALA A 403 39.65 -6.25 -35.51
N CYS A 404 40.25 -7.12 -34.70
CA CYS A 404 41.51 -7.79 -35.04
C CYS A 404 41.29 -8.96 -36.01
N ALA A 405 40.24 -9.76 -35.79
CA ALA A 405 39.93 -10.92 -36.64
C ALA A 405 39.63 -10.53 -38.09
N THR A 406 38.97 -9.39 -38.35
CA THR A 406 38.75 -8.87 -39.71
C THR A 406 40.03 -8.49 -40.45
N LYS A 407 41.15 -8.32 -39.72
CA LYS A 407 42.49 -8.06 -40.26
C LYS A 407 43.42 -9.27 -40.21
N GLY A 408 42.96 -10.41 -39.67
CA GLY A 408 43.80 -11.57 -39.41
C GLY A 408 44.80 -11.38 -38.26
N GLU A 409 44.55 -10.43 -37.35
CA GLU A 409 45.40 -10.11 -36.20
C GLU A 409 44.87 -10.75 -34.91
N THR A 410 45.73 -10.84 -33.88
CA THR A 410 45.32 -11.28 -32.53
C THR A 410 45.08 -10.07 -31.61
N PRO A 411 44.12 -10.15 -30.67
CA PRO A 411 43.83 -9.01 -29.80
C PRO A 411 44.98 -8.73 -28.81
N PRO A 412 45.40 -7.46 -28.63
CA PRO A 412 46.52 -7.10 -27.77
C PRO A 412 46.12 -6.99 -26.29
N TRP A 413 45.47 -8.02 -25.74
CA TRP A 413 44.99 -7.98 -24.37
C TRP A 413 46.09 -8.26 -23.34
N ALA A 414 46.10 -7.49 -22.26
CA ALA A 414 46.90 -7.84 -21.09
C ALA A 414 46.40 -9.14 -20.42
N ALA A 415 47.31 -9.85 -19.76
CA ALA A 415 46.97 -10.99 -18.92
C ALA A 415 46.04 -10.55 -17.78
N LEU A 416 45.07 -11.40 -17.43
CA LEU A 416 44.18 -11.12 -16.30
C LEU A 416 44.98 -11.19 -14.99
N PRO A 417 44.75 -10.25 -14.05
CA PRO A 417 45.47 -10.23 -12.77
C PRO A 417 45.19 -11.46 -11.90
N LEU A 418 44.00 -12.06 -12.06
CA LEU A 418 43.60 -13.31 -11.40
C LEU A 418 42.44 -13.97 -12.16
N THR A 419 42.20 -15.26 -11.89
CA THR A 419 41.03 -15.99 -12.40
C THR A 419 39.87 -15.93 -11.38
N TYR A 420 38.64 -16.19 -11.83
CA TYR A 420 37.50 -16.25 -10.91
C TYR A 420 37.71 -17.27 -9.77
N THR A 421 38.33 -18.42 -10.06
CA THR A 421 38.67 -19.42 -9.04
C THR A 421 39.66 -18.90 -8.00
N ASP A 422 40.61 -18.04 -8.39
CA ASP A 422 41.50 -17.39 -7.42
C ASP A 422 40.73 -16.44 -6.49
N TYR A 423 39.74 -15.72 -7.03
CA TYR A 423 38.81 -14.92 -6.23
C TYR A 423 38.01 -15.79 -5.26
N VAL A 424 37.48 -16.94 -5.70
CA VAL A 424 36.75 -17.88 -4.82
C VAL A 424 37.61 -18.34 -3.65
N ARG A 425 38.87 -18.76 -3.90
CA ARG A 425 39.79 -19.17 -2.83
C ARG A 425 40.00 -18.05 -1.82
N ARG A 426 40.17 -16.81 -2.31
CA ARG A 426 40.31 -15.63 -1.45
C ARG A 426 39.05 -15.38 -0.62
N GLN A 427 37.87 -15.43 -1.23
CA GLN A 427 36.59 -15.25 -0.54
C GLN A 427 36.40 -16.30 0.57
N ARG A 428 36.70 -17.56 0.28
CA ARG A 428 36.59 -18.67 1.25
C ARG A 428 37.58 -18.53 2.40
N ALA A 429 38.82 -18.16 2.13
CA ALA A 429 39.82 -17.92 3.18
C ALA A 429 39.45 -16.76 4.11
N GLN A 430 38.66 -15.79 3.62
CA GLN A 430 38.22 -14.62 4.38
C GLN A 430 36.89 -14.81 5.12
N ALA A 431 36.22 -15.95 4.95
CA ALA A 431 34.91 -16.24 5.52
C ALA A 431 34.86 -16.12 7.06
N ASN A 432 36.00 -16.30 7.74
CA ASN A 432 36.13 -16.20 9.20
C ASN A 432 36.94 -14.97 9.65
N SER A 433 37.11 -13.97 8.77
CA SER A 433 37.86 -12.77 9.13
C SER A 433 37.13 -11.93 10.20
N PRO A 434 37.83 -11.27 11.14
CA PRO A 434 37.19 -10.43 12.15
C PRO A 434 36.30 -9.33 11.57
N ARG A 435 36.70 -8.78 10.42
CA ARG A 435 35.91 -7.77 9.69
C ARG A 435 34.59 -8.36 9.20
N LEU A 436 34.61 -9.51 8.53
CA LEU A 436 33.39 -10.13 8.02
C LEU A 436 32.46 -10.54 9.17
N ALA A 437 33.02 -11.08 10.27
CA ALA A 437 32.26 -11.41 11.47
C ALA A 437 31.57 -10.18 12.09
N ALA A 438 32.25 -9.03 12.14
CA ALA A 438 31.66 -7.77 12.61
C ALA A 438 30.53 -7.28 11.69
N SER A 439 30.74 -7.29 10.36
CA SER A 439 29.71 -6.93 9.39
C SER A 439 28.51 -7.87 9.44
N LEU A 440 28.73 -9.17 9.65
CA LEU A 440 27.66 -10.16 9.82
C LEU A 440 26.87 -9.93 11.12
N ALA A 441 27.54 -9.63 12.23
CA ALA A 441 26.89 -9.31 13.50
C ALA A 441 26.01 -8.04 13.38
N TRP A 442 26.51 -7.02 12.66
CA TRP A 442 25.74 -5.82 12.34
C TRP A 442 24.48 -6.15 11.54
N TRP A 443 24.58 -6.97 10.50
CA TRP A 443 23.42 -7.39 9.71
C TRP A 443 22.40 -8.17 10.54
N ARG A 444 22.84 -9.08 11.41
CA ARG A 444 21.96 -9.81 12.35
C ARG A 444 21.17 -8.85 13.24
N GLN A 445 21.85 -7.86 13.80
CA GLN A 445 21.20 -6.85 14.64
C GLN A 445 20.23 -6.00 13.82
N ARG A 446 20.62 -5.56 12.61
CA ARG A 446 19.80 -4.71 11.75
C ARG A 446 18.51 -5.41 11.28
N LEU A 447 18.56 -6.72 11.05
CA LEU A 447 17.43 -7.53 10.58
C LEU A 447 16.72 -8.28 11.70
N ALA A 448 17.11 -8.07 12.96
CA ALA A 448 16.44 -8.67 14.11
C ALA A 448 14.96 -8.25 14.17
N GLY A 449 14.07 -9.22 14.32
CA GLY A 449 12.62 -8.98 14.38
C GLY A 449 12.01 -8.47 13.07
N ALA A 450 12.69 -8.62 11.93
CA ALA A 450 12.10 -8.32 10.63
C ALA A 450 10.87 -9.22 10.37
N PRO A 451 9.82 -8.69 9.70
CA PRO A 451 8.67 -9.51 9.31
C PRO A 451 9.12 -10.64 8.38
N ALA A 452 8.42 -11.78 8.46
CA ALA A 452 8.76 -12.97 7.68
C ALA A 452 8.47 -12.84 6.16
N ALA A 453 7.75 -11.80 5.75
CA ALA A 453 6.59 -11.86 4.84
C ALA A 453 6.11 -10.44 4.47
N LEU A 454 6.38 -9.92 3.27
CA LEU A 454 5.57 -8.82 2.72
C LEU A 454 4.46 -9.39 1.82
N GLU A 455 3.20 -9.29 2.24
CA GLU A 455 2.06 -9.72 1.45
C GLU A 455 1.54 -8.56 0.60
N LEU A 456 1.73 -8.67 -0.72
CA LEU A 456 1.18 -7.73 -1.69
C LEU A 456 -0.29 -8.06 -1.97
N PRO A 457 -1.13 -7.08 -2.36
CA PRO A 457 -2.46 -7.37 -2.88
C PRO A 457 -2.34 -8.04 -4.25
N SER A 458 -2.14 -9.35 -4.21
CA SER A 458 -2.16 -10.23 -5.36
C SER A 458 -3.58 -10.64 -5.69
N ASP A 459 -3.73 -11.24 -6.86
CA ASP A 459 -5.02 -11.41 -7.50
C ASP A 459 -5.39 -12.86 -7.70
N ARG A 460 -4.39 -13.69 -7.43
CA ARG A 460 -4.50 -15.11 -7.22
C ARG A 460 -3.89 -15.42 -5.86
N PRO A 461 -4.37 -16.48 -5.20
CA PRO A 461 -3.70 -17.00 -4.02
C PRO A 461 -2.29 -17.45 -4.40
N ARG A 462 -1.34 -17.25 -3.47
CA ARG A 462 0.03 -17.70 -3.66
C ARG A 462 0.08 -19.23 -3.82
N PRO A 463 0.77 -19.77 -4.84
CA PRO A 463 0.91 -21.20 -5.02
C PRO A 463 1.73 -21.85 -3.89
N ALA A 464 1.63 -23.17 -3.76
CA ALA A 464 2.38 -23.93 -2.76
C ALA A 464 3.90 -23.98 -3.02
N GLU A 465 4.31 -23.76 -4.27
CA GLU A 465 5.70 -23.71 -4.73
C GLU A 465 5.85 -22.61 -5.78
N GLN A 466 6.96 -21.86 -5.74
CA GLN A 466 7.28 -20.80 -6.69
C GLN A 466 7.75 -21.38 -8.02
N ARG A 467 7.12 -20.98 -9.13
CA ARG A 467 7.40 -21.52 -10.49
C ARG A 467 8.22 -20.57 -11.39
N PHE A 468 8.64 -19.43 -10.85
CA PHE A 468 9.45 -18.40 -11.53
C PHE A 468 8.90 -17.88 -12.87
N VAL A 469 7.63 -18.15 -13.20
CA VAL A 469 6.96 -17.61 -14.38
C VAL A 469 6.66 -16.13 -14.17
N GLY A 470 6.97 -15.31 -15.17
CA GLY A 470 6.83 -13.87 -15.05
C GLY A 470 6.50 -13.19 -16.35
N ALA A 471 6.28 -11.89 -16.22
CA ALA A 471 6.19 -10.94 -17.31
C ALA A 471 6.70 -9.60 -16.79
N TRP A 472 6.90 -8.65 -17.69
CA TRP A 472 7.28 -7.31 -17.29
C TRP A 472 6.43 -6.22 -17.95
N LEU A 473 6.38 -5.07 -17.29
CA LEU A 473 5.72 -3.87 -17.79
C LEU A 473 6.72 -2.71 -17.78
N GLN A 474 6.92 -2.06 -18.92
CA GLN A 474 7.75 -0.86 -19.01
C GLN A 474 6.90 0.42 -19.04
N ARG A 475 7.37 1.44 -18.33
CA ARG A 475 6.84 2.81 -18.33
C ARG A 475 7.98 3.81 -18.42
N LEU A 476 7.80 4.89 -19.17
CA LEU A 476 8.76 6.00 -19.20
C LEU A 476 8.39 7.03 -18.16
N VAL A 477 9.40 7.54 -17.44
CA VAL A 477 9.22 8.69 -16.55
C VAL A 477 9.12 9.95 -17.42
N PRO A 478 8.10 10.81 -17.23
CA PRO A 478 8.02 12.06 -17.98
C PRO A 478 9.27 12.93 -17.80
N PRO A 479 9.80 13.58 -18.85
CA PRO A 479 11.04 14.37 -18.75
C PRO A 479 11.02 15.43 -17.64
N SER A 480 9.87 16.09 -17.44
CA SER A 480 9.70 17.09 -16.37
C SER A 480 9.80 16.48 -14.96
N LEU A 481 9.37 15.23 -14.79
CA LEU A 481 9.49 14.51 -13.53
C LEU A 481 10.93 14.02 -13.30
N GLU A 482 11.63 13.64 -14.37
CA GLU A 482 13.05 13.28 -14.29
C GLU A 482 13.92 14.48 -13.89
N GLU A 483 13.65 15.66 -14.45
CA GLU A 483 14.34 16.91 -14.07
C GLU A 483 14.08 17.27 -12.60
N GLN A 484 12.82 17.16 -12.15
CA GLN A 484 12.45 17.36 -10.74
C GLN A 484 13.17 16.37 -9.83
N LEU A 485 13.22 15.09 -10.20
CA LEU A 485 13.93 14.05 -9.46
C LEU A 485 15.42 14.40 -9.31
N ARG A 486 16.08 14.82 -10.40
CA ARG A 486 17.50 15.19 -10.40
C ARG A 486 17.76 16.43 -9.54
N GLY A 487 16.96 17.48 -9.73
CA GLY A 487 17.06 18.72 -8.95
C GLY A 487 16.82 18.49 -7.46
N TYR A 488 15.81 17.69 -7.11
CA TYR A 488 15.50 17.36 -5.73
C TYR A 488 16.59 16.49 -5.08
N SER A 489 17.09 15.47 -5.79
CA SER A 489 18.18 14.62 -5.30
C SER A 489 19.41 15.46 -4.94
N LYS A 490 19.80 16.37 -5.86
CA LYS A 490 20.89 17.33 -5.63
C LYS A 490 20.63 18.23 -4.42
N ALA A 491 19.45 18.82 -4.31
CA ALA A 491 19.10 19.72 -3.21
C ALA A 491 19.14 19.04 -1.83
N GLN A 492 18.82 17.74 -1.76
CA GLN A 492 18.79 16.96 -0.52
C GLN A 492 20.11 16.21 -0.22
N GLY A 493 21.14 16.35 -1.06
CA GLY A 493 22.38 15.58 -0.92
C GLY A 493 22.16 14.07 -0.98
N CYS A 494 21.20 13.63 -1.80
CA CYS A 494 20.84 12.23 -2.01
C CYS A 494 21.05 11.84 -3.48
N THR A 495 21.08 10.54 -3.78
CA THR A 495 21.08 10.05 -5.17
C THR A 495 19.66 9.76 -5.65
N SER A 496 19.44 9.78 -6.97
CA SER A 496 18.14 9.39 -7.56
C SER A 496 17.71 7.98 -7.14
N TYR A 497 18.67 7.07 -6.92
CA TYR A 497 18.41 5.73 -6.37
C TYR A 497 17.67 5.81 -5.02
N MET A 498 18.15 6.63 -4.08
CA MET A 498 17.57 6.76 -2.74
C MET A 498 16.14 7.34 -2.80
N VAL A 499 15.91 8.33 -3.67
CA VAL A 499 14.59 8.95 -3.85
C VAL A 499 13.60 7.97 -4.48
N LEU A 500 14.00 7.26 -5.53
CA LEU A 500 13.16 6.25 -6.20
C LEU A 500 12.85 5.07 -5.28
N LEU A 501 13.82 4.61 -4.47
CA LEU A 501 13.63 3.57 -3.47
C LEU A 501 12.70 4.03 -2.34
N ALA A 502 12.82 5.27 -1.87
CA ALA A 502 11.92 5.84 -0.87
C ALA A 502 10.47 5.90 -1.39
N ALA A 503 10.27 6.35 -2.64
CA ALA A 503 8.96 6.32 -3.28
C ALA A 503 8.41 4.90 -3.43
N PHE A 504 9.26 3.91 -3.73
CA PHE A 504 8.83 2.52 -3.87
C PHE A 504 8.40 1.94 -2.52
N LYS A 505 9.17 2.17 -1.46
CA LYS A 505 8.80 1.79 -0.09
C LYS A 505 7.52 2.46 0.39
N ALA A 506 7.33 3.74 0.05
CA ALA A 506 6.09 4.46 0.35
C ALA A 506 4.89 3.83 -0.37
N LEU A 507 5.02 3.45 -1.64
CA LEU A 507 3.98 2.74 -2.39
C LEU A 507 3.65 1.39 -1.73
N LEU A 508 4.67 0.58 -1.40
CA LEU A 508 4.49 -0.71 -0.74
C LEU A 508 3.76 -0.57 0.60
N HIS A 509 4.16 0.40 1.42
CA HIS A 509 3.49 0.73 2.68
C HIS A 509 2.02 1.09 2.45
N ARG A 510 1.71 1.93 1.47
CA ARG A 510 0.33 2.36 1.17
C ARG A 510 -0.56 1.24 0.62
N TYR A 511 0.00 0.28 -0.10
CA TYR A 511 -0.76 -0.85 -0.66
C TYR A 511 -0.97 -1.99 0.34
N THR A 512 -0.04 -2.18 1.29
CA THR A 512 -0.03 -3.33 2.21
C THR A 512 -0.39 -2.96 3.65
N GLY A 513 -0.26 -1.69 4.02
CA GLY A 513 -0.29 -1.23 5.41
C GLY A 513 0.98 -1.57 6.21
N ALA A 514 1.96 -2.26 5.61
CA ALA A 514 3.17 -2.68 6.31
C ALA A 514 4.03 -1.47 6.69
N VAL A 515 4.36 -1.35 7.98
CA VAL A 515 5.23 -0.28 8.49
C VAL A 515 6.70 -0.66 8.49
N ASP A 516 7.05 -1.95 8.50
CA ASP A 516 8.44 -2.42 8.38
C ASP A 516 8.64 -3.10 7.03
N VAL A 517 9.35 -2.43 6.11
CA VAL A 517 9.43 -2.84 4.70
C VAL A 517 10.86 -3.21 4.32
N LEU A 518 11.04 -4.47 3.92
CA LEU A 518 12.29 -5.04 3.42
C LEU A 518 12.26 -5.08 1.89
N VAL A 519 13.27 -4.50 1.26
CA VAL A 519 13.44 -4.50 -0.20
C VAL A 519 14.85 -4.99 -0.53
N GLY A 520 14.98 -6.01 -1.36
CA GLY A 520 16.27 -6.45 -1.86
C GLY A 520 16.85 -5.47 -2.87
N THR A 521 18.17 -5.37 -2.93
CA THR A 521 18.83 -4.57 -3.97
C THR A 521 20.17 -5.19 -4.37
N PRO A 522 20.46 -5.31 -5.68
CA PRO A 522 21.73 -5.84 -6.14
C PRO A 522 22.85 -4.82 -6.03
N VAL A 523 24.07 -5.29 -5.76
CA VAL A 523 25.33 -4.53 -5.81
C VAL A 523 26.39 -5.33 -6.58
N GLU A 524 27.36 -4.65 -7.20
CA GLU A 524 28.34 -5.30 -8.10
C GLU A 524 29.23 -6.34 -7.41
N GLY A 525 29.47 -6.21 -6.10
CA GLY A 525 30.34 -7.11 -5.31
C GLY A 525 31.82 -7.13 -5.73
N ARG A 526 32.25 -6.23 -6.61
CA ARG A 526 33.65 -6.06 -7.05
C ARG A 526 34.39 -5.09 -6.14
N LEU A 527 34.82 -5.58 -4.98
CA LEU A 527 35.37 -4.76 -3.89
C LEU A 527 36.88 -4.41 -4.04
N THR A 528 37.54 -4.90 -5.08
CA THR A 528 38.98 -4.68 -5.32
C THR A 528 39.24 -4.54 -6.82
N ALA A 529 40.21 -3.71 -7.23
CA ALA A 529 40.42 -3.47 -8.68
C ALA A 529 40.96 -4.69 -9.42
N ASP A 530 41.62 -5.63 -8.73
CA ASP A 530 42.10 -6.87 -9.34
C ASP A 530 40.95 -7.79 -9.82
N VAL A 531 39.72 -7.60 -9.35
CA VAL A 531 38.54 -8.31 -9.88
C VAL A 531 37.76 -7.50 -10.90
N GLU A 532 38.04 -6.21 -11.12
CA GLU A 532 37.35 -5.39 -12.12
C GLU A 532 37.36 -6.00 -13.53
N PRO A 533 38.48 -6.54 -14.07
CA PRO A 533 38.53 -7.11 -15.42
C PRO A 533 38.11 -8.59 -15.50
N VAL A 534 37.67 -9.21 -14.41
CA VAL A 534 37.44 -10.67 -14.33
C VAL A 534 35.98 -11.00 -14.64
N VAL A 535 35.73 -11.92 -15.57
CA VAL A 535 34.39 -12.44 -15.85
C VAL A 535 33.99 -13.49 -14.79
N GLY A 536 32.78 -13.38 -14.23
CA GLY A 536 32.24 -14.30 -13.23
C GLY A 536 31.05 -13.73 -12.44
N LEU A 537 30.56 -14.47 -11.44
CA LEU A 537 29.43 -14.08 -10.59
C LEU A 537 29.90 -13.24 -9.38
N PHE A 538 29.99 -11.91 -9.53
CA PHE A 538 30.36 -11.04 -8.40
C PHE A 538 29.17 -10.37 -7.72
N ILE A 539 28.03 -10.27 -8.39
CA ILE A 539 26.82 -9.64 -7.86
C ILE A 539 26.49 -10.17 -6.46
N ASN A 540 26.24 -9.24 -5.52
CA ASN A 540 25.74 -9.54 -4.19
C ASN A 540 24.39 -8.84 -3.99
N THR A 541 23.62 -9.27 -2.99
CA THR A 541 22.31 -8.67 -2.68
C THR A 541 22.29 -8.12 -1.26
N LEU A 542 21.87 -6.87 -1.11
CA LEU A 542 21.69 -6.22 0.18
C LEU A 542 20.20 -6.10 0.53
N VAL A 543 19.88 -6.11 1.81
CA VAL A 543 18.50 -5.98 2.31
C VAL A 543 18.29 -4.57 2.86
N MET A 544 17.49 -3.77 2.15
CA MET A 544 17.12 -2.43 2.58
C MET A 544 15.88 -2.51 3.47
N ARG A 545 16.06 -2.59 4.79
CA ARG A 545 14.98 -2.53 5.79
C ARG A 545 14.70 -1.08 6.21
N THR A 546 13.44 -0.66 6.15
CA THR A 546 13.05 0.69 6.55
C THR A 546 11.77 0.67 7.35
N ASP A 547 11.77 1.38 8.47
CA ASP A 547 10.61 1.63 9.31
C ASP A 547 9.84 2.88 8.82
N LEU A 548 8.54 2.73 8.62
CA LEU A 548 7.54 3.73 8.24
C LEU A 548 6.50 3.93 9.36
N SER A 549 6.74 3.41 10.56
CA SER A 549 5.90 3.69 11.73
C SER A 549 5.86 5.20 12.02
N GLY A 550 4.72 5.64 12.55
CA GLY A 550 4.46 7.05 12.87
C GLY A 550 4.11 7.94 11.67
N ASP A 551 3.83 7.37 10.50
CA ASP A 551 3.44 8.10 9.28
C ASP A 551 4.41 9.25 8.92
N PRO A 552 5.69 8.93 8.64
CA PRO A 552 6.70 9.94 8.42
C PRO A 552 6.39 10.82 7.20
N SER A 553 6.92 12.04 7.20
CA SER A 553 7.00 12.83 5.98
C SER A 553 7.91 12.17 4.94
N PHE A 554 7.72 12.48 3.65
CA PHE A 554 8.59 11.95 2.61
C PHE A 554 10.06 12.34 2.82
N CYS A 555 10.36 13.55 3.27
CA CYS A 555 11.72 13.95 3.68
C CYS A 555 12.30 13.04 4.76
N THR A 556 11.50 12.72 5.78
CA THR A 556 11.93 11.85 6.89
C THR A 556 12.17 10.43 6.39
N LEU A 557 11.30 9.90 5.54
CA LEU A 557 11.47 8.60 4.90
C LEU A 557 12.75 8.57 4.04
N LEU A 558 12.98 9.60 3.23
CA LEU A 558 14.19 9.71 2.41
C LEU A 558 15.46 9.73 3.26
N ALA A 559 15.47 10.45 4.39
CA ALA A 559 16.59 10.45 5.31
C ALA A 559 16.86 9.04 5.87
N ARG A 560 15.81 8.33 6.32
CA ARG A 560 15.92 6.93 6.79
C ARG A 560 16.46 6.00 5.70
N VAL A 561 16.01 6.15 4.46
CA VAL A 561 16.47 5.36 3.31
C VAL A 561 17.92 5.69 2.97
N ARG A 562 18.32 6.97 3.00
CA ARG A 562 19.71 7.39 2.81
C ARG A 562 20.61 6.73 3.83
N ASP A 563 20.29 6.85 5.11
CA ASP A 563 21.12 6.30 6.20
C ASP A 563 21.21 4.78 6.08
N THR A 564 20.08 4.10 5.83
CA THR A 564 20.05 2.64 5.60
C THR A 564 20.91 2.23 4.40
N THR A 565 20.86 2.99 3.30
CA THR A 565 21.63 2.69 2.07
C THR A 565 23.12 2.82 2.32
N LEU A 566 23.54 3.90 3.00
CA LEU A 566 24.94 4.14 3.32
C LEU A 566 25.50 3.09 4.30
N ASP A 567 24.73 2.74 5.34
CA ASP A 567 25.12 1.73 6.32
C ASP A 567 25.22 0.34 5.66
N ALA A 568 24.20 -0.05 4.88
CA ALA A 568 24.20 -1.33 4.16
C ALA A 568 25.40 -1.46 3.20
N GLN A 569 25.78 -0.37 2.52
CA GLN A 569 26.94 -0.35 1.62
C GLN A 569 28.28 -0.45 2.36
N ALA A 570 28.36 -0.01 3.62
CA ALA A 570 29.57 -0.18 4.44
C ALA A 570 29.81 -1.66 4.83
N HIS A 571 28.76 -2.49 4.78
CA HIS A 571 28.78 -3.92 5.14
C HIS A 571 28.48 -4.84 3.94
N GLN A 572 28.70 -4.36 2.71
CA GLN A 572 28.37 -5.09 1.47
C GLN A 572 29.25 -6.33 1.21
N GLU A 573 30.33 -6.51 1.98
CA GLU A 573 31.23 -7.67 1.89
C GLU A 573 30.60 -8.98 2.38
N VAL A 574 29.51 -8.92 3.14
CA VAL A 574 28.79 -10.10 3.62
C VAL A 574 28.00 -10.71 2.46
N PRO A 575 28.30 -11.95 2.03
CA PRO A 575 27.50 -12.63 1.01
C PRO A 575 26.06 -12.82 1.51
N PHE A 576 25.08 -12.56 0.65
CA PHE A 576 23.67 -12.74 0.99
C PHE A 576 23.37 -14.16 1.49
N GLU A 577 24.04 -15.17 0.96
CA GLU A 577 23.87 -16.57 1.34
C GLU A 577 24.25 -16.82 2.80
N GLN A 578 25.37 -16.26 3.26
CA GLN A 578 25.77 -16.35 4.67
C GLN A 578 24.78 -15.61 5.56
N LEU A 579 24.26 -14.47 5.09
CA LEU A 579 23.26 -13.73 5.83
C LEU A 579 21.98 -14.57 6.02
N VAL A 580 21.50 -15.24 4.97
CA VAL A 580 20.33 -16.13 5.05
C VAL A 580 20.60 -17.31 6.00
N GLU A 581 21.76 -17.95 5.92
CA GLU A 581 22.13 -19.06 6.81
C GLU A 581 22.08 -18.64 8.28
N VAL A 582 22.60 -17.45 8.58
CA VAL A 582 22.75 -16.95 9.94
C VAL A 582 21.45 -16.38 10.52
N LEU A 583 20.61 -15.78 9.68
CA LEU A 583 19.26 -15.35 10.06
C LEU A 583 18.31 -16.54 10.25
N ALA A 584 18.57 -17.65 9.56
CA ALA A 584 17.76 -18.86 9.57
C ALA A 584 16.24 -18.58 9.45
N PRO A 585 15.79 -17.83 8.42
CA PRO A 585 14.37 -17.55 8.24
C PRO A 585 13.58 -18.84 7.99
N GLU A 586 12.27 -18.78 8.17
CA GLU A 586 11.37 -19.92 7.89
C GLU A 586 11.59 -20.42 6.45
N ARG A 587 11.89 -21.72 6.32
CA ARG A 587 12.11 -22.34 5.00
C ARG A 587 10.77 -22.50 4.30
N SER A 588 10.62 -21.85 3.15
CA SER A 588 9.40 -21.91 2.34
C SER A 588 9.73 -22.09 0.87
N LEU A 589 9.08 -23.06 0.22
CA LEU A 589 9.13 -23.20 -1.24
C LEU A 589 8.22 -22.19 -1.96
N ARG A 590 7.40 -21.43 -1.22
CA ARG A 590 6.40 -20.50 -1.75
C ARG A 590 6.96 -19.11 -2.08
N ARG A 591 8.13 -18.76 -1.52
CA ARG A 591 8.65 -17.39 -1.55
C ARG A 591 10.16 -17.34 -1.35
N SER A 592 10.77 -16.27 -1.86
CA SER A 592 12.15 -15.90 -1.58
C SER A 592 12.38 -15.66 -0.07
N PRO A 593 13.55 -16.04 0.49
CA PRO A 593 13.89 -15.75 1.88
C PRO A 593 14.09 -14.24 2.10
N VAL A 594 13.74 -13.77 3.31
CA VAL A 594 13.97 -12.40 3.82
C VAL A 594 13.15 -11.28 3.15
N PHE A 595 12.98 -11.28 1.83
CA PHE A 595 12.19 -10.27 1.10
C PHE A 595 11.54 -10.84 -0.17
N GLN A 596 10.42 -10.22 -0.57
CA GLN A 596 9.61 -10.61 -1.73
C GLN A 596 9.69 -9.63 -2.90
N VAL A 597 10.23 -8.44 -2.67
CA VAL A 597 10.33 -7.38 -3.68
C VAL A 597 11.76 -6.86 -3.81
N MET A 598 12.16 -6.56 -5.05
CA MET A 598 13.49 -6.06 -5.37
C MET A 598 13.42 -4.67 -6.03
N PHE A 599 14.39 -3.82 -5.71
CA PHE A 599 14.59 -2.54 -6.38
C PHE A 599 16.01 -2.46 -6.95
N ASN A 600 16.09 -2.12 -8.24
CA ASN A 600 17.35 -2.02 -8.97
C ASN A 600 17.42 -0.69 -9.73
N LEU A 601 18.61 -0.10 -9.82
CA LEU A 601 18.88 1.03 -10.70
C LEU A 601 20.10 0.70 -11.56
N VAL A 602 19.90 0.71 -12.87
CA VAL A 602 20.94 0.44 -13.86
C VAL A 602 21.17 1.66 -14.73
N GLN A 603 22.43 1.89 -15.08
CA GLN A 603 22.78 2.85 -16.12
C GLN A 603 23.10 2.09 -17.40
N LEU A 604 22.33 2.35 -18.45
CA LEU A 604 22.50 1.75 -19.76
C LEU A 604 23.11 2.80 -20.69
N PRO A 605 24.45 2.94 -20.76
CA PRO A 605 25.05 3.83 -21.76
C PRO A 605 24.67 3.34 -23.17
N LEU A 606 24.56 4.26 -24.13
CA LEU A 606 24.52 3.90 -25.55
C LEU A 606 25.81 3.16 -25.89
N ARG A 607 25.72 1.85 -26.09
CA ARG A 607 26.86 1.00 -26.45
C ARG A 607 26.82 0.69 -27.93
N SER A 608 27.14 1.71 -28.72
CA SER A 608 27.52 1.52 -30.11
C SER A 608 29.04 1.48 -30.23
N ARG A 609 29.54 0.55 -31.02
CA ARG A 609 30.94 0.50 -31.47
C ARG A 609 30.95 0.25 -32.96
N THR A 610 31.86 0.90 -33.67
CA THR A 610 31.99 0.78 -35.11
C THR A 610 33.31 0.09 -35.46
N ILE A 611 33.26 -0.90 -36.35
CA ILE A 611 34.41 -1.62 -36.89
C ILE A 611 34.33 -1.50 -38.41
N GLY A 612 35.08 -0.57 -39.01
CA GLY A 612 34.91 -0.23 -40.43
C GLY A 612 33.49 0.31 -40.69
N ASP A 613 32.73 -0.34 -41.58
CA ASP A 613 31.33 0.00 -41.87
C ASP A 613 30.31 -0.82 -41.05
N LEU A 614 30.77 -1.67 -40.14
CA LEU A 614 29.92 -2.47 -39.24
C LEU A 614 29.67 -1.73 -37.94
N GLU A 615 28.42 -1.45 -37.63
CA GLU A 615 27.99 -0.93 -36.35
C GLU A 615 27.43 -2.04 -35.45
N LEU A 616 27.96 -2.15 -34.24
CA LEU A 616 27.51 -3.05 -33.19
C LEU A 616 26.82 -2.25 -32.09
N ARG A 617 25.53 -2.50 -31.89
CA ARG A 617 24.71 -1.86 -30.84
C ARG A 617 24.21 -2.90 -29.86
N VAL A 618 24.51 -2.76 -28.58
CA VAL A 618 23.85 -3.58 -27.56
C VAL A 618 22.38 -3.13 -27.47
N ASP A 619 21.47 -4.03 -27.82
CA ASP A 619 20.02 -3.78 -27.79
C ASP A 619 19.45 -4.00 -26.37
N LYS A 620 18.18 -3.64 -26.20
CA LYS A 620 17.48 -3.64 -24.89
C LYS A 620 17.39 -5.04 -24.27
N LEU A 621 17.11 -5.05 -22.96
CA LEU A 621 16.73 -6.24 -22.19
C LEU A 621 15.64 -7.05 -22.94
N ILE A 622 15.75 -8.37 -22.89
CA ILE A 622 14.77 -9.29 -23.48
C ILE A 622 13.73 -9.65 -22.41
N ASP A 623 12.45 -9.62 -22.76
CA ASP A 623 11.42 -10.24 -21.93
C ASP A 623 11.60 -11.76 -21.97
N GLN A 624 12.24 -12.30 -20.93
CA GLN A 624 12.40 -13.74 -20.81
C GLN A 624 11.15 -14.43 -20.25
N GLY A 625 10.11 -13.69 -19.86
CA GLY A 625 8.92 -14.20 -19.18
C GLY A 625 9.22 -15.01 -17.91
N VAL A 626 10.22 -14.54 -17.15
CA VAL A 626 10.65 -15.07 -15.86
C VAL A 626 10.48 -13.97 -14.82
N ALA A 627 10.13 -14.33 -13.59
CA ALA A 627 10.22 -13.46 -12.43
C ALA A 627 10.87 -14.18 -11.24
N SER A 628 12.00 -13.67 -10.76
CA SER A 628 12.72 -14.25 -9.61
C SER A 628 12.08 -13.90 -8.26
N PHE A 629 11.29 -12.83 -8.23
CA PHE A 629 10.62 -12.27 -7.05
C PHE A 629 9.15 -12.02 -7.37
N ASP A 630 8.34 -11.68 -6.35
CA ASP A 630 6.94 -11.34 -6.57
C ASP A 630 6.83 -10.08 -7.45
N LEU A 631 7.68 -9.08 -7.17
CA LEU A 631 7.79 -7.83 -7.92
C LEU A 631 9.22 -7.27 -7.88
N THR A 632 9.79 -6.98 -9.04
CA THR A 632 11.06 -6.26 -9.20
C THR A 632 10.83 -4.96 -9.94
N LEU A 633 11.21 -3.83 -9.34
CA LEU A 633 11.25 -2.54 -10.02
C LEU A 633 12.69 -2.19 -10.42
N THR A 634 12.95 -2.17 -11.73
CA THR A 634 14.23 -1.73 -12.30
C THR A 634 14.08 -0.35 -12.94
N ALA A 635 14.82 0.62 -12.42
CA ALA A 635 14.98 1.95 -13.01
C ALA A 635 16.20 1.97 -13.94
N ALA A 636 15.99 2.09 -15.24
CA ALA A 636 17.03 2.16 -16.25
C ALA A 636 17.24 3.60 -16.72
N VAL A 637 18.42 4.16 -16.45
CA VAL A 637 18.84 5.47 -16.98
C VAL A 637 19.41 5.23 -18.38
N GLU A 638 18.69 5.68 -19.40
CA GLU A 638 19.11 5.67 -20.80
C GLU A 638 19.41 7.12 -21.27
N PRO A 639 20.12 7.33 -22.39
CA PRO A 639 20.40 8.68 -22.87
C PRO A 639 19.14 9.48 -23.15
N GLY A 640 18.92 10.52 -22.34
CA GLY A 640 17.76 11.42 -22.42
C GLY A 640 16.46 10.87 -21.84
N ARG A 641 16.44 9.71 -21.16
CA ARG A 641 15.23 9.17 -20.53
C ARG A 641 15.48 8.21 -19.37
N LEU A 642 14.58 8.22 -18.39
CA LEU A 642 14.46 7.20 -17.35
C LEU A 642 13.30 6.23 -17.64
N ALA A 643 13.61 4.95 -17.81
CA ALA A 643 12.63 3.88 -17.99
C ALA A 643 12.46 3.08 -16.69
N LEU A 644 11.21 2.75 -16.34
CA LEU A 644 10.86 1.90 -15.21
C LEU A 644 10.32 0.58 -15.75
N THR A 645 10.93 -0.52 -15.35
CA THR A 645 10.50 -1.87 -15.70
C THR A 645 10.04 -2.59 -14.44
N PHE A 646 8.77 -2.99 -14.43
CA PHE A 646 8.16 -3.79 -13.37
C PHE A 646 8.09 -5.25 -13.84
N GLU A 647 9.01 -6.09 -13.39
CA GLU A 647 8.96 -7.54 -13.59
C GLU A 647 8.14 -8.15 -12.45
N TYR A 648 7.20 -9.04 -12.75
CA TYR A 648 6.26 -9.57 -11.78
C TYR A 648 5.93 -11.04 -12.02
N ALA A 649 5.63 -11.76 -10.94
CA ALA A 649 5.19 -13.15 -11.01
C ALA A 649 3.75 -13.25 -11.54
N THR A 650 3.54 -13.92 -12.67
CA THR A 650 2.22 -14.05 -13.30
C THR A 650 1.29 -15.01 -12.55
N ASP A 651 1.87 -15.89 -11.72
CA ASP A 651 1.13 -16.69 -10.74
C ASP A 651 0.42 -15.84 -9.69
N LEU A 652 0.86 -14.59 -9.46
CA LEU A 652 0.30 -13.68 -8.47
C LEU A 652 -0.48 -12.53 -9.10
N PHE A 653 0.04 -11.95 -10.19
CA PHE A 653 -0.47 -10.70 -10.78
C PHE A 653 -0.84 -10.84 -12.26
N ASP A 654 -1.85 -10.08 -12.68
CA ASP A 654 -2.11 -9.77 -14.08
C ASP A 654 -1.42 -8.47 -14.46
N ALA A 655 -1.18 -8.31 -15.76
CA ALA A 655 -0.61 -7.10 -16.33
C ALA A 655 -1.31 -5.84 -15.81
N ARG A 656 -2.65 -5.81 -15.81
CA ARG A 656 -3.45 -4.63 -15.44
C ARG A 656 -3.15 -4.11 -14.03
N THR A 657 -2.94 -4.98 -13.03
CA THR A 657 -2.56 -4.48 -11.69
C THR A 657 -1.19 -3.88 -11.69
N ILE A 658 -0.26 -4.44 -12.44
CA ILE A 658 1.08 -3.88 -12.53
C ILE A 658 1.04 -2.54 -13.25
N GLU A 659 0.10 -2.34 -14.18
CA GLU A 659 -0.20 -1.02 -14.76
C GLU A 659 -0.69 -0.03 -13.71
N ASP A 660 -1.61 -0.47 -12.83
CA ASP A 660 -2.12 0.35 -11.73
C ASP A 660 -1.01 0.68 -10.70
N PHE A 661 -0.16 -0.29 -10.33
CA PHE A 661 1.02 -0.08 -9.49
C PHE A 661 1.98 0.93 -10.11
N ALA A 662 2.27 0.81 -11.41
CA ALA A 662 3.17 1.71 -12.11
C ALA A 662 2.60 3.14 -12.20
N ALA A 663 1.30 3.27 -12.45
CA ALA A 663 0.62 4.57 -12.46
C ALA A 663 0.59 5.21 -11.07
N ALA A 664 0.32 4.43 -10.03
CA ALA A 664 0.34 4.88 -8.65
C ALA A 664 1.76 5.26 -8.21
N TYR A 665 2.80 4.51 -8.59
CA TYR A 665 4.19 4.84 -8.33
C TYR A 665 4.57 6.22 -8.90
N LEU A 666 4.23 6.49 -10.16
CA LEU A 666 4.52 7.77 -10.80
C LEU A 666 3.74 8.93 -10.17
N THR A 667 2.47 8.70 -9.82
CA THR A 667 1.62 9.70 -9.15
C THR A 667 2.18 10.04 -7.76
N LEU A 668 2.56 9.02 -6.98
CA LEU A 668 3.16 9.17 -5.67
C LEU A 668 4.51 9.87 -5.74
N LEU A 669 5.38 9.47 -6.68
CA LEU A 669 6.68 10.11 -6.89
C LEU A 669 6.52 11.61 -7.21
N GLN A 670 5.59 11.95 -8.12
CA GLN A 670 5.32 13.34 -8.45
C GLN A 670 4.77 14.13 -7.25
N GLY A 671 3.86 13.54 -6.48
CA GLY A 671 3.32 14.15 -5.26
C GLY A 671 4.40 14.38 -4.19
N ALA A 672 5.26 13.38 -3.99
CA ALA A 672 6.37 13.41 -3.03
C ALA A 672 7.40 14.49 -3.36
N LEU A 673 7.76 14.66 -4.65
CA LEU A 673 8.70 15.68 -5.08
C LEU A 673 8.13 17.11 -4.99
N ARG A 674 6.80 17.26 -5.14
CA ARG A 674 6.12 18.56 -4.99
C ARG A 674 5.95 18.97 -3.54
N ASN A 675 5.58 18.03 -2.66
CA ASN A 675 5.28 18.29 -1.25
C ASN A 675 6.06 17.35 -0.32
N PRO A 676 7.40 17.43 -0.28
CA PRO A 676 8.21 16.44 0.42
C PRO A 676 8.06 16.48 1.96
N GLY A 677 7.56 17.60 2.50
CA GLY A 677 7.21 17.73 3.93
C GLY A 677 5.88 17.05 4.31
N GLN A 678 5.09 16.59 3.34
CA GLN A 678 3.82 15.93 3.58
C GLN A 678 4.02 14.49 4.06
N ALA A 679 3.16 14.05 4.98
CA ALA A 679 3.11 12.67 5.47
C ALA A 679 2.83 11.68 4.32
N VAL A 680 3.46 10.51 4.36
CA VAL A 680 3.35 9.49 3.31
C VAL A 680 1.91 9.05 3.10
N SER A 681 1.10 8.95 4.15
CA SER A 681 -0.32 8.60 4.05
C SER A 681 -1.16 9.63 3.26
N ARG A 682 -0.69 10.87 3.14
CA ARG A 682 -1.42 11.96 2.47
C ARG A 682 -0.93 12.25 1.06
N LEU A 683 0.12 11.57 0.61
CA LEU A 683 0.58 11.68 -0.77
C LEU A 683 -0.44 11.03 -1.71
N PRO A 684 -0.65 11.59 -2.92
CA PRO A 684 -1.62 11.07 -3.87
C PRO A 684 -1.18 9.72 -4.45
N LEU A 685 -2.10 8.75 -4.47
CA LEU A 685 -1.90 7.46 -5.14
C LEU A 685 -2.61 7.38 -6.49
N LEU A 686 -3.75 8.05 -6.62
CA LEU A 686 -4.58 7.99 -7.81
C LEU A 686 -4.50 9.30 -8.58
N ALA A 687 -4.19 9.23 -9.87
CA ALA A 687 -4.40 10.34 -10.78
C ALA A 687 -5.90 10.63 -10.94
N VAL A 688 -6.26 11.84 -11.38
CA VAL A 688 -7.67 12.32 -11.45
C VAL A 688 -8.61 11.31 -12.12
N ARG A 689 -8.25 10.77 -13.29
CA ARG A 689 -9.07 9.79 -14.01
C ARG A 689 -9.20 8.46 -13.26
N ALA A 690 -8.12 7.98 -12.65
CA ALA A 690 -8.14 6.73 -11.88
C ALA A 690 -8.99 6.89 -10.61
N ARG A 691 -8.92 8.06 -9.97
CA ARG A 691 -9.77 8.42 -8.83
C ARG A 691 -11.25 8.38 -9.20
N GLN A 692 -11.64 8.99 -10.32
CA GLN A 692 -13.02 8.94 -10.82
C GLN A 692 -13.46 7.51 -11.15
N ALA A 693 -12.60 6.72 -11.78
CA ALA A 693 -12.90 5.33 -12.13
C ALA A 693 -13.09 4.42 -10.91
N VAL A 694 -12.42 4.70 -9.79
CA VAL A 694 -12.63 3.99 -8.52
C VAL A 694 -13.92 4.42 -7.85
N LEU A 695 -14.20 5.73 -7.79
CA LEU A 695 -15.45 6.24 -7.20
C LEU A 695 -16.68 5.70 -7.94
N ALA A 696 -16.59 5.57 -9.27
CA ALA A 696 -17.65 5.01 -10.11
C ALA A 696 -17.95 3.52 -9.83
N LEU A 697 -17.04 2.75 -9.20
CA LEU A 697 -17.28 1.34 -8.88
C LEU A 697 -18.43 1.14 -7.90
N GLY A 698 -18.54 2.05 -6.93
CA GLY A 698 -19.56 1.97 -5.90
C GLY A 698 -20.82 2.76 -6.20
N GLN A 699 -20.93 3.34 -7.40
CA GLN A 699 -22.13 4.03 -7.84
C GLN A 699 -23.05 3.04 -8.55
N SER A 700 -24.28 2.90 -8.05
CA SER A 700 -25.38 2.30 -8.81
C SER A 700 -26.01 3.35 -9.75
N GLY A 701 -26.78 2.93 -10.74
CA GLY A 701 -27.54 3.85 -11.61
C GLY A 701 -28.47 4.80 -10.84
N ASP A 702 -29.00 5.81 -11.54
CA ASP A 702 -29.75 6.93 -10.97
C ASP A 702 -30.83 6.51 -9.96
N ALA A 703 -30.93 7.27 -8.88
CA ALA A 703 -32.02 7.11 -7.92
C ALA A 703 -33.36 7.35 -8.63
N ALA A 704 -34.26 6.37 -8.57
CA ALA A 704 -35.62 6.55 -9.04
C ALA A 704 -36.30 7.71 -8.29
N PRO A 705 -37.31 8.38 -8.89
CA PRO A 705 -38.18 9.30 -8.17
C PRO A 705 -38.67 8.65 -6.87
N LEU A 706 -38.86 9.46 -5.82
CA LEU A 706 -39.27 8.97 -4.51
C LEU A 706 -40.44 7.98 -4.64
N PRO A 707 -40.23 6.70 -4.27
CA PRO A 707 -41.28 5.69 -4.37
C PRO A 707 -42.43 5.94 -3.39
N VAL A 708 -43.54 5.24 -3.63
CA VAL A 708 -44.68 5.21 -2.70
C VAL A 708 -44.21 4.67 -1.35
N LEU A 709 -44.66 5.30 -0.25
CA LEU A 709 -44.32 4.86 1.09
C LEU A 709 -44.81 3.44 1.34
N VAL A 710 -44.07 2.64 2.10
CA VAL A 710 -44.33 1.20 2.19
C VAL A 710 -45.74 0.87 2.72
N HIS A 711 -46.24 1.59 3.73
CA HIS A 711 -47.59 1.33 4.25
C HIS A 711 -48.70 1.63 3.23
N ASP A 712 -48.55 2.70 2.44
CA ASP A 712 -49.46 3.04 1.34
C ASP A 712 -49.36 2.02 0.21
N GLN A 713 -48.15 1.52 -0.07
CA GLN A 713 -47.93 0.48 -1.06
C GLN A 713 -48.65 -0.81 -0.64
N VAL A 714 -48.59 -1.20 0.63
CA VAL A 714 -49.35 -2.35 1.16
C VAL A 714 -50.86 -2.12 1.06
N ALA A 715 -51.35 -0.91 1.39
CA ALA A 715 -52.77 -0.56 1.23
C ALA A 715 -53.22 -0.67 -0.25
N ARG A 716 -52.38 -0.24 -1.20
CA ARG A 716 -52.64 -0.42 -2.65
C ARG A 716 -52.69 -1.90 -3.05
N GLN A 717 -51.83 -2.74 -2.49
CA GLN A 717 -51.91 -4.19 -2.72
C GLN A 717 -53.21 -4.78 -2.14
N ALA A 718 -53.68 -4.29 -1.00
CA ALA A 718 -54.96 -4.73 -0.43
C ALA A 718 -56.18 -4.36 -1.27
N HIS A 719 -56.15 -3.22 -1.95
CA HIS A 719 -57.18 -2.88 -2.93
C HIS A 719 -57.08 -3.73 -4.20
N ARG A 720 -55.86 -4.09 -4.63
CA ARG A 720 -55.62 -4.85 -5.86
C ARG A 720 -55.90 -6.34 -5.71
N TRP A 721 -55.57 -6.92 -4.55
CA TRP A 721 -55.61 -8.36 -4.28
C TRP A 721 -56.24 -8.67 -2.91
N PRO A 722 -57.51 -8.27 -2.67
CA PRO A 722 -58.11 -8.29 -1.34
C PRO A 722 -58.17 -9.69 -0.69
N ASP A 723 -58.43 -10.71 -1.50
CA ASP A 723 -58.60 -12.10 -1.04
C ASP A 723 -57.29 -12.89 -0.97
N ALA A 724 -56.18 -12.34 -1.48
CA ALA A 724 -54.89 -13.02 -1.43
C ALA A 724 -54.37 -13.07 0.02
N VAL A 725 -53.76 -14.19 0.40
CA VAL A 725 -53.15 -14.35 1.74
C VAL A 725 -51.90 -13.48 1.83
N ALA A 726 -51.91 -12.52 2.74
CA ALA A 726 -50.79 -11.60 2.98
C ALA A 726 -49.77 -12.19 3.96
N VAL A 727 -50.23 -12.76 5.07
CA VAL A 727 -49.37 -13.31 6.13
C VAL A 727 -49.96 -14.60 6.70
N VAL A 728 -49.10 -15.57 7.02
CA VAL A 728 -49.49 -16.87 7.59
C VAL A 728 -48.40 -17.43 8.52
N THR A 729 -48.79 -18.12 9.59
CA THR A 729 -47.87 -18.87 10.46
C THR A 729 -47.50 -20.22 9.87
N GLY A 730 -46.20 -20.52 9.76
CA GLY A 730 -45.68 -21.78 9.25
C GLY A 730 -45.60 -22.88 10.31
N GLY A 731 -46.71 -23.55 10.64
CA GLY A 731 -46.73 -24.66 11.60
C GLY A 731 -48.16 -25.03 12.05
N PRO A 732 -48.34 -26.09 12.86
CA PRO A 732 -49.64 -26.39 13.47
C PRO A 732 -50.10 -25.23 14.37
N PRO A 733 -51.42 -24.98 14.50
CA PRO A 733 -51.94 -23.84 15.23
C PRO A 733 -51.45 -23.84 16.68
N THR A 734 -50.79 -22.75 17.09
CA THR A 734 -50.34 -22.54 18.46
C THR A 734 -51.51 -22.07 19.33
N HIS A 735 -51.59 -22.57 20.57
CA HIS A 735 -52.60 -22.14 21.53
C HIS A 735 -52.48 -20.65 21.82
N GLY A 736 -53.58 -19.90 21.64
CA GLY A 736 -53.65 -18.45 21.90
C GLY A 736 -53.77 -17.56 20.65
N VAL A 737 -53.73 -18.12 19.43
CA VAL A 737 -53.97 -17.34 18.20
C VAL A 737 -55.48 -17.22 17.95
N HIS A 738 -56.00 -16.01 17.87
CA HIS A 738 -57.37 -15.76 17.42
C HIS A 738 -57.47 -15.88 15.88
N GLY A 739 -58.05 -16.97 15.39
CA GLY A 739 -58.31 -17.20 13.96
C GLY A 739 -57.50 -18.34 13.32
N ASN A 740 -57.63 -18.50 12.01
CA ASN A 740 -57.04 -19.57 11.19
C ASN A 740 -55.51 -19.42 10.92
N GLY A 741 -54.80 -18.60 11.70
CA GLY A 741 -53.36 -18.37 11.57
C GLY A 741 -52.91 -17.66 10.28
N ALA A 742 -53.85 -17.14 9.49
CA ALA A 742 -53.60 -16.48 8.21
C ALA A 742 -54.49 -15.24 8.04
N LEU A 743 -53.94 -14.16 7.48
CA LEU A 743 -54.71 -12.96 7.12
C LEU A 743 -54.61 -12.70 5.61
N SER A 744 -55.75 -12.40 4.99
CA SER A 744 -55.76 -11.83 3.63
C SER A 744 -55.29 -10.38 3.66
N TYR A 745 -54.92 -9.82 2.51
CA TYR A 745 -54.56 -8.41 2.42
C TYR A 745 -55.68 -7.48 2.90
N ALA A 746 -56.94 -7.75 2.51
CA ALA A 746 -58.08 -6.95 2.97
C ALA A 746 -58.28 -7.04 4.50
N ALA A 747 -58.12 -8.22 5.08
CA ALA A 747 -58.23 -8.41 6.52
C ALA A 747 -57.09 -7.71 7.27
N LEU A 748 -55.84 -7.84 6.79
CA LEU A 748 -54.66 -7.21 7.34
C LEU A 748 -54.79 -5.67 7.34
N ASP A 749 -55.14 -5.09 6.19
CA ASP A 749 -55.30 -3.64 6.06
C ASP A 749 -56.45 -3.11 6.92
N ALA A 750 -57.61 -3.78 6.91
CA ALA A 750 -58.75 -3.39 7.73
C ALA A 750 -58.46 -3.44 9.24
N GLN A 751 -57.74 -4.46 9.71
CA GLN A 751 -57.33 -4.56 11.11
C GLN A 751 -56.29 -3.50 11.47
N ALA A 752 -55.31 -3.26 10.60
CA ALA A 752 -54.31 -2.21 10.79
C ALA A 752 -54.95 -0.81 10.83
N ASN A 753 -55.94 -0.53 9.98
CA ASN A 753 -56.68 0.73 9.98
C ASN A 753 -57.46 0.96 11.28
N ARG A 754 -58.12 -0.09 11.79
CA ARG A 754 -58.84 -0.04 13.08
C ARG A 754 -57.89 0.24 14.25
N LEU A 755 -56.78 -0.48 14.30
CA LEU A 755 -55.77 -0.28 15.33
C LEU A 755 -55.10 1.10 15.21
N ALA A 756 -54.79 1.58 14.00
CA ALA A 756 -54.22 2.91 13.78
C ALA A 756 -55.14 4.02 14.33
N ARG A 757 -56.45 3.92 14.07
CA ARG A 757 -57.44 4.87 14.61
C ARG A 757 -57.54 4.78 16.12
N HIS A 758 -57.48 3.58 16.68
CA HIS A 758 -57.45 3.38 18.13
C HIS A 758 -56.19 4.01 18.76
N LEU A 759 -55.02 3.86 18.14
CA LEU A 759 -53.78 4.51 18.56
C LEU A 759 -53.90 6.04 18.53
N LEU A 760 -54.52 6.61 17.48
CA LEU A 760 -54.77 8.05 17.39
C LEU A 760 -55.67 8.58 18.52
N THR A 761 -56.64 7.80 19.01
CA THR A 761 -57.46 8.20 20.19
C THR A 761 -56.65 8.26 21.50
N ARG A 762 -55.42 7.75 21.49
CA ARG A 762 -54.51 7.70 22.65
C ARG A 762 -53.26 8.58 22.45
N ASP A 763 -53.32 9.55 21.53
CA ASP A 763 -52.25 10.50 21.19
C ASP A 763 -50.99 9.86 20.58
N ALA A 764 -51.12 8.66 20.00
CA ALA A 764 -50.05 7.97 19.28
C ALA A 764 -50.08 8.31 17.77
N GLY A 765 -49.69 9.54 17.42
CA GLY A 765 -49.63 10.05 16.04
C GLY A 765 -48.21 10.43 15.58
N SER A 766 -48.11 11.35 14.60
CA SER A 766 -46.82 11.81 14.07
C SER A 766 -45.83 12.25 15.17
N GLY A 767 -44.58 11.78 15.06
CA GLY A 767 -43.53 12.05 16.04
C GLY A 767 -43.55 11.18 17.30
N ALA A 768 -44.57 10.35 17.50
CA ALA A 768 -44.60 9.36 18.58
C ALA A 768 -43.76 8.12 18.24
N ARG A 769 -43.30 7.41 19.28
CA ARG A 769 -42.64 6.10 19.17
C ARG A 769 -43.46 5.07 19.93
N ILE A 770 -43.87 4.01 19.25
CA ILE A 770 -44.75 2.98 19.80
C ILE A 770 -44.00 1.65 19.85
N GLY A 771 -43.82 1.11 21.05
CA GLY A 771 -43.20 -0.20 21.24
C GLY A 771 -44.15 -1.31 20.79
N ILE A 772 -43.62 -2.31 20.12
CA ILE A 772 -44.34 -3.53 19.76
C ILE A 772 -43.65 -4.70 20.46
N CYS A 773 -44.27 -5.21 21.53
CA CYS A 773 -43.80 -6.36 22.28
C CYS A 773 -44.81 -7.50 22.09
N LEU A 774 -44.75 -8.15 20.93
CA LEU A 774 -45.67 -9.20 20.52
C LEU A 774 -44.89 -10.44 20.02
N PRO A 775 -45.44 -11.65 20.16
CA PRO A 775 -44.87 -12.81 19.50
C PRO A 775 -44.95 -12.68 17.97
N ARG A 776 -44.19 -13.51 17.24
CA ARG A 776 -44.19 -13.53 15.76
C ARG A 776 -45.46 -14.18 15.20
N THR A 777 -46.56 -13.43 15.26
CA THR A 777 -47.88 -13.79 14.73
C THR A 777 -48.34 -12.76 13.69
N PRO A 778 -49.42 -13.01 12.93
CA PRO A 778 -50.01 -12.02 12.05
C PRO A 778 -50.34 -10.67 12.74
N ASP A 779 -50.69 -10.71 14.03
CA ASP A 779 -50.96 -9.50 14.83
C ASP A 779 -49.76 -8.57 14.95
N TYR A 780 -48.53 -9.11 14.89
CA TYR A 780 -47.31 -8.29 14.85
C TYR A 780 -47.32 -7.38 13.61
N LEU A 781 -47.70 -7.92 12.45
CA LEU A 781 -47.76 -7.15 11.20
C LEU A 781 -48.94 -6.17 11.20
N VAL A 782 -50.07 -6.52 11.82
CA VAL A 782 -51.18 -5.59 12.08
C VAL A 782 -50.68 -4.40 12.89
N ALA A 783 -49.94 -4.64 13.97
CA ALA A 783 -49.37 -3.60 14.82
C ALA A 783 -48.36 -2.71 14.07
N VAL A 784 -47.43 -3.30 13.30
CA VAL A 784 -46.47 -2.55 12.49
C VAL A 784 -47.18 -1.61 11.52
N LEU A 785 -48.11 -2.13 10.73
CA LEU A 785 -48.84 -1.32 9.73
C LEU A 785 -49.72 -0.27 10.39
N ALA A 786 -50.34 -0.58 11.53
CA ALA A 786 -51.15 0.37 12.29
C ALA A 786 -50.32 1.56 12.79
N VAL A 787 -49.14 1.29 13.34
CA VAL A 787 -48.22 2.32 13.81
C VAL A 787 -47.76 3.20 12.64
N LEU A 788 -47.33 2.60 11.53
CA LEU A 788 -46.92 3.36 10.34
C LEU A 788 -48.06 4.22 9.76
N LYS A 789 -49.29 3.69 9.70
CA LYS A 789 -50.48 4.43 9.22
C LYS A 789 -50.92 5.55 10.17
N SER A 790 -50.57 5.47 11.45
CA SER A 790 -50.80 6.56 12.41
C SER A 790 -49.78 7.71 12.30
N GLY A 791 -48.71 7.53 11.50
CA GLY A 791 -47.58 8.44 11.38
C GLY A 791 -46.54 8.32 12.49
N ALA A 792 -46.72 7.39 13.43
CA ALA A 792 -45.75 7.10 14.48
C ALA A 792 -44.66 6.12 13.99
N ALA A 793 -43.51 6.12 14.68
CA ALA A 793 -42.44 5.16 14.45
C ALA A 793 -42.61 3.93 15.35
N TYR A 794 -42.49 2.72 14.80
CA TYR A 794 -42.51 1.52 15.64
C TYR A 794 -41.13 1.21 16.24
N VAL A 795 -41.14 0.65 17.45
CA VAL A 795 -39.93 0.16 18.14
C VAL A 795 -40.11 -1.33 18.41
N PRO A 796 -39.41 -2.22 17.69
CA PRO A 796 -39.53 -3.65 17.92
C PRO A 796 -38.91 -4.04 19.26
N LEU A 797 -39.68 -4.76 20.08
CA LEU A 797 -39.26 -5.29 21.37
C LEU A 797 -39.44 -6.81 21.34
N ASP A 798 -38.34 -7.55 21.32
CA ASP A 798 -38.38 -9.01 21.33
C ASP A 798 -38.78 -9.51 22.74
N PRO A 799 -39.93 -10.20 22.90
CA PRO A 799 -40.36 -10.68 24.20
C PRO A 799 -39.41 -11.72 24.82
N ASP A 800 -38.51 -12.32 24.04
CA ASP A 800 -37.49 -13.25 24.53
C ASP A 800 -36.29 -12.52 25.17
N TYR A 801 -36.22 -11.18 25.09
CA TYR A 801 -35.15 -10.42 25.75
C TYR A 801 -35.38 -10.31 27.27
N PRO A 802 -34.30 -10.20 28.07
CA PRO A 802 -34.44 -9.99 29.50
C PRO A 802 -35.25 -8.73 29.82
N ALA A 803 -36.11 -8.81 30.85
CA ALA A 803 -37.01 -7.72 31.23
C ALA A 803 -36.28 -6.40 31.53
N GLU A 804 -35.08 -6.45 32.14
CA GLU A 804 -34.26 -5.27 32.42
C GLU A 804 -33.79 -4.58 31.13
N ARG A 805 -33.40 -5.37 30.11
CA ARG A 805 -33.02 -4.86 28.80
C ARG A 805 -34.20 -4.19 28.10
N LEU A 806 -35.37 -4.84 28.12
CA LEU A 806 -36.60 -4.28 27.55
C LEU A 806 -37.01 -2.98 28.25
N ALA A 807 -36.98 -2.94 29.59
CA ALA A 807 -37.27 -1.73 30.36
C ALA A 807 -36.29 -0.58 30.01
N GLY A 808 -35.00 -0.88 29.86
CA GLY A 808 -33.98 0.08 29.42
C GLY A 808 -34.26 0.64 28.02
N MET A 809 -34.61 -0.22 27.06
CA MET A 809 -34.97 0.19 25.69
C MET A 809 -36.24 1.05 25.67
N ILE A 810 -37.26 0.71 26.47
CA ILE A 810 -38.51 1.48 26.59
C ILE A 810 -38.23 2.88 27.14
N ALA A 811 -37.39 2.98 28.17
CA ALA A 811 -37.02 4.25 28.76
C ALA A 811 -36.22 5.14 27.78
N ASP A 812 -35.21 4.56 27.11
CA ASP A 812 -34.37 5.30 26.16
C ASP A 812 -35.16 5.78 24.94
N ALA A 813 -36.02 4.92 24.37
CA ALA A 813 -36.86 5.25 23.23
C ALA A 813 -37.93 6.32 23.55
N SER A 814 -38.15 6.63 24.84
CA SER A 814 -39.19 7.55 25.29
C SER A 814 -40.54 7.22 24.65
N LEU A 815 -40.97 5.96 24.82
CA LEU A 815 -42.16 5.42 24.17
C LEU A 815 -43.43 6.14 24.63
N SER A 816 -44.26 6.52 23.66
CA SER A 816 -45.59 7.12 23.89
C SER A 816 -46.66 6.04 24.15
N GLY A 817 -46.42 4.81 23.71
CA GLY A 817 -47.31 3.68 23.91
C GLY A 817 -46.59 2.34 23.71
N LEU A 818 -47.16 1.29 24.26
CA LEU A 818 -46.66 -0.08 24.16
C LEU A 818 -47.80 -1.03 23.76
N ILE A 819 -47.66 -1.70 22.62
CA ILE A 819 -48.60 -2.71 22.13
C ILE A 819 -48.18 -4.08 22.68
N VAL A 820 -49.11 -4.74 23.37
CA VAL A 820 -48.95 -6.08 23.97
C VAL A 820 -50.19 -6.92 23.71
N ASN A 821 -50.15 -8.21 24.07
CA ASN A 821 -51.32 -9.07 24.15
C ASN A 821 -51.32 -9.85 25.47
N SER A 822 -52.28 -10.74 25.66
CA SER A 822 -52.40 -11.60 26.85
C SER A 822 -51.13 -12.40 27.18
N VAL A 823 -50.33 -12.75 26.18
CA VAL A 823 -49.07 -13.50 26.35
C VAL A 823 -47.93 -12.60 26.80
N THR A 824 -47.84 -11.36 26.29
CA THR A 824 -46.69 -10.48 26.52
C THR A 824 -46.92 -9.36 27.54
N ARG A 825 -48.16 -9.14 28.00
CA ARG A 825 -48.48 -8.03 28.91
C ARG A 825 -47.71 -8.05 30.24
N ASP A 826 -47.29 -9.22 30.69
CA ASP A 826 -46.57 -9.40 31.95
C ASP A 826 -45.05 -9.60 31.73
N VAL A 827 -44.56 -9.56 30.48
CA VAL A 827 -43.13 -9.72 30.15
C VAL A 827 -42.29 -8.51 30.55
N VAL A 828 -42.88 -7.30 30.50
CA VAL A 828 -42.17 -6.07 30.88
C VAL A 828 -43.05 -5.16 31.72
N GLU A 829 -42.64 -4.84 32.94
CA GLU A 829 -43.29 -3.81 33.76
C GLU A 829 -42.79 -2.42 33.34
N SER A 830 -43.70 -1.55 32.91
CA SER A 830 -43.37 -0.19 32.48
C SER A 830 -44.53 0.77 32.76
N PRO A 831 -44.26 2.03 33.16
CA PRO A 831 -45.28 3.07 33.30
C PRO A 831 -45.86 3.57 31.96
N THR A 832 -45.30 3.15 30.82
CA THR A 832 -45.79 3.52 29.48
C THR A 832 -47.23 3.03 29.27
N ARG A 833 -48.08 3.88 28.68
CA ARG A 833 -49.46 3.53 28.35
C ARG A 833 -49.52 2.30 27.45
N ARG A 834 -50.28 1.28 27.85
CA ARG A 834 -50.42 0.03 27.10
C ARG A 834 -51.66 0.05 26.20
N VAL A 835 -51.53 -0.59 25.04
CA VAL A 835 -52.64 -1.03 24.19
C VAL A 835 -52.55 -2.55 24.16
N ASP A 836 -53.52 -3.19 24.79
CA ASP A 836 -53.56 -4.65 24.93
C ASP A 836 -54.52 -5.19 23.87
N LEU A 837 -54.00 -5.87 22.85
CA LEU A 837 -54.79 -6.29 21.69
C LEU A 837 -55.99 -7.16 22.06
N ASP A 838 -55.90 -7.93 23.15
CA ASP A 838 -56.97 -8.82 23.60
C ASP A 838 -57.96 -8.08 24.51
N ALA A 839 -57.46 -7.27 25.45
CA ALA A 839 -58.33 -6.52 26.37
C ALA A 839 -59.05 -5.35 25.69
N ASP A 840 -58.39 -4.67 24.75
CA ASP A 840 -58.94 -3.55 23.98
C ASP A 840 -59.67 -4.00 22.70
N HIS A 841 -59.80 -5.32 22.44
CA HIS A 841 -60.31 -5.88 21.20
C HIS A 841 -61.67 -5.30 20.75
N ALA A 842 -62.61 -5.11 21.69
CA ALA A 842 -63.92 -4.53 21.40
C ALA A 842 -63.83 -3.05 20.98
N ASP A 843 -62.92 -2.30 21.58
CA ASP A 843 -62.72 -0.88 21.32
C ASP A 843 -62.00 -0.65 19.99
N ILE A 844 -61.02 -1.51 19.68
CA ILE A 844 -60.33 -1.53 18.40
C ILE A 844 -61.33 -1.87 17.29
N ASN A 845 -62.16 -2.90 17.46
CA ASN A 845 -63.11 -3.32 16.42
C ASN A 845 -64.27 -2.35 16.17
N ARG A 846 -64.56 -1.45 17.11
CA ARG A 846 -65.52 -0.36 16.92
C ARG A 846 -64.99 0.76 16.00
N GLN A 847 -63.68 0.83 15.77
CA GLN A 847 -63.11 1.83 14.87
C GLN A 847 -63.45 1.53 13.41
N PRO A 848 -63.54 2.56 12.55
CA PRO A 848 -63.67 2.37 11.11
C PRO A 848 -62.51 1.56 10.51
N ALA A 849 -62.82 0.69 9.54
CA ALA A 849 -61.84 -0.12 8.82
C ALA A 849 -61.15 0.63 7.66
N THR A 850 -61.52 1.88 7.39
CA THR A 850 -60.94 2.72 6.34
C THR A 850 -59.66 3.41 6.81
N ASP A 851 -58.77 3.71 5.85
CA ASP A 851 -57.50 4.38 6.10
C ASP A 851 -57.67 5.61 7.02
N PRO A 852 -56.79 5.81 8.01
CA PRO A 852 -56.81 7.01 8.84
C PRO A 852 -56.47 8.24 8.00
N SER A 853 -57.13 9.37 8.27
CA SER A 853 -56.89 10.64 7.58
C SER A 853 -55.65 11.36 8.15
N VAL A 854 -54.50 10.69 8.12
CA VAL A 854 -53.20 11.18 8.59
C VAL A 854 -52.29 11.41 7.39
N SER A 855 -51.59 12.55 7.35
CA SER A 855 -50.59 12.82 6.32
C SER A 855 -49.21 12.43 6.84
N VAL A 856 -48.67 11.31 6.35
CA VAL A 856 -47.31 10.85 6.66
C VAL A 856 -46.34 11.42 5.63
N GLN A 857 -45.28 12.08 6.10
CA GLN A 857 -44.25 12.66 5.23
C GLN A 857 -43.10 11.67 5.00
N PRO A 858 -42.41 11.73 3.85
CA PRO A 858 -41.29 10.82 3.57
C PRO A 858 -40.16 10.86 4.60
N GLY A 859 -39.87 12.05 5.15
CA GLY A 859 -38.83 12.25 6.16
C GLY A 859 -39.24 11.82 7.57
N ASP A 860 -40.50 11.46 7.81
CA ASP A 860 -40.95 11.00 9.12
C ASP A 860 -40.28 9.66 9.47
N ALA A 861 -40.01 9.44 10.76
CA ALA A 861 -39.44 8.19 11.24
C ALA A 861 -40.45 7.05 11.08
N ALA A 862 -40.03 5.98 10.40
CA ALA A 862 -40.82 4.75 10.25
C ALA A 862 -40.54 3.76 11.39
N TYR A 863 -39.27 3.60 11.77
CA TYR A 863 -38.91 2.77 12.92
C TYR A 863 -37.65 3.23 13.63
N LEU A 864 -37.54 2.81 14.89
CA LEU A 864 -36.35 2.94 15.72
C LEU A 864 -35.89 1.53 16.12
N LEU A 865 -34.73 1.10 15.62
CA LEU A 865 -34.20 -0.24 15.88
C LEU A 865 -32.93 -0.19 16.72
N TYR A 866 -32.90 -0.93 17.83
CA TYR A 866 -31.75 -0.95 18.72
C TYR A 866 -30.67 -1.92 18.24
N THR A 867 -29.43 -1.45 18.25
CA THR A 867 -28.23 -2.24 17.98
C THR A 867 -27.29 -2.23 19.18
N SER A 868 -26.33 -3.14 19.24
CA SER A 868 -25.27 -3.17 20.26
C SER A 868 -24.40 -1.90 20.20
N GLY A 869 -23.96 -1.41 21.35
CA GLY A 869 -23.23 -0.13 21.45
C GLY A 869 -21.87 -0.27 22.11
N SER A 870 -20.86 0.44 21.56
CA SER A 870 -19.48 0.42 22.05
C SER A 870 -19.28 1.02 23.45
N THR A 871 -20.26 1.78 23.95
CA THR A 871 -20.31 2.32 25.32
C THR A 871 -20.94 1.35 26.33
N GLY A 872 -21.37 0.17 25.87
CA GLY A 872 -22.07 -0.83 26.65
C GLY A 872 -23.57 -0.58 26.85
N ARG A 873 -24.14 0.40 26.14
CA ARG A 873 -25.60 0.63 26.07
C ARG A 873 -26.09 0.44 24.63
N PRO A 874 -27.25 -0.22 24.41
CA PRO A 874 -27.85 -0.32 23.08
C PRO A 874 -28.11 1.08 22.48
N LYS A 875 -27.87 1.24 21.19
CA LYS A 875 -28.08 2.49 20.46
C LYS A 875 -29.23 2.33 19.46
N GLY A 876 -30.18 3.26 19.48
CA GLY A 876 -31.34 3.23 18.60
C GLY A 876 -31.07 3.89 17.25
N VAL A 877 -31.26 3.17 16.15
CA VAL A 877 -31.10 3.67 14.77
C VAL A 877 -32.45 4.12 14.24
N LEU A 878 -32.56 5.38 13.83
CA LEU A 878 -33.78 5.95 13.25
C LEU A 878 -33.80 5.85 11.74
N VAL A 879 -34.80 5.15 11.21
CA VAL A 879 -34.99 4.98 9.76
C VAL A 879 -36.28 5.67 9.34
N SER A 880 -36.21 6.46 8.26
CA SER A 880 -37.36 7.18 7.72
C SER A 880 -38.25 6.33 6.83
N HIS A 881 -39.47 6.80 6.57
CA HIS A 881 -40.36 6.23 5.56
C HIS A 881 -39.74 6.24 4.16
N GLU A 882 -39.02 7.29 3.81
CA GLU A 882 -38.29 7.42 2.55
C GLU A 882 -37.18 6.38 2.42
N ASN A 883 -36.40 6.16 3.49
CA ASN A 883 -35.35 5.13 3.47
C ASN A 883 -35.92 3.75 3.15
N LEU A 884 -37.00 3.36 3.83
CA LEU A 884 -37.69 2.09 3.60
C LEU A 884 -38.25 1.98 2.17
N ALA A 885 -38.87 3.04 1.67
CA ALA A 885 -39.44 3.06 0.33
C ALA A 885 -38.37 2.92 -0.76
N ARG A 886 -37.23 3.61 -0.58
CA ARG A 886 -36.07 3.51 -1.48
C ARG A 886 -35.42 2.13 -1.42
N ALA A 887 -35.28 1.54 -0.22
CA ALA A 887 -34.75 0.19 -0.06
C ALA A 887 -35.61 -0.84 -0.82
N LEU A 888 -36.95 -0.75 -0.70
CA LEU A 888 -37.87 -1.60 -1.46
C LEU A 888 -37.68 -1.47 -2.98
N ALA A 889 -37.58 -0.24 -3.49
CA ALA A 889 -37.34 -0.01 -4.92
C ALA A 889 -35.99 -0.58 -5.38
N GLY A 890 -34.95 -0.44 -4.55
CA GLY A 890 -33.63 -1.04 -4.79
C GLY A 890 -33.70 -2.56 -4.89
N TRP A 891 -34.36 -3.22 -3.93
CA TRP A 891 -34.53 -4.68 -3.93
C TRP A 891 -35.37 -5.18 -5.09
N GLN A 892 -36.45 -4.48 -5.45
CA GLN A 892 -37.25 -4.85 -6.62
C GLN A 892 -36.41 -4.92 -7.89
N SER A 893 -35.51 -3.95 -8.08
CA SER A 893 -34.59 -3.91 -9.22
C SER A 893 -33.47 -4.96 -9.12
N ALA A 894 -32.71 -4.98 -8.02
CA ALA A 894 -31.53 -5.85 -7.89
C ALA A 894 -31.88 -7.34 -7.72
N TYR A 895 -32.86 -7.63 -6.85
CA TYR A 895 -33.27 -9.00 -6.55
C TYR A 895 -34.30 -9.55 -7.55
N GLY A 896 -34.86 -8.67 -8.38
CA GLY A 896 -35.88 -9.03 -9.37
C GLY A 896 -37.12 -9.62 -8.70
N LEU A 897 -37.59 -8.99 -7.62
CA LEU A 897 -38.75 -9.46 -6.85
C LEU A 897 -39.99 -9.57 -7.75
N GLN A 898 -40.69 -10.70 -7.72
CA GLN A 898 -41.89 -10.91 -8.52
C GLN A 898 -43.15 -10.73 -7.65
N PRO A 899 -44.25 -10.18 -8.21
CA PRO A 899 -45.50 -10.09 -7.48
C PRO A 899 -46.05 -11.46 -7.08
N GLY A 900 -46.66 -11.56 -5.89
CA GLY A 900 -47.36 -12.77 -5.45
C GLY A 900 -46.47 -13.90 -4.93
N GLU A 901 -45.16 -13.70 -4.81
CA GLU A 901 -44.25 -14.74 -4.31
C GLU A 901 -44.43 -15.01 -2.80
N ALA A 902 -44.15 -16.25 -2.37
CA ALA A 902 -44.10 -16.59 -0.96
C ALA A 902 -42.69 -16.36 -0.39
N HIS A 903 -42.60 -15.54 0.65
CA HIS A 903 -41.37 -15.17 1.34
C HIS A 903 -41.31 -15.83 2.71
N LEU A 904 -40.16 -16.40 3.07
CA LEU A 904 -39.91 -16.90 4.43
C LEU A 904 -39.48 -15.73 5.33
N GLN A 905 -40.04 -15.66 6.53
CA GLN A 905 -39.63 -14.74 7.59
C GLN A 905 -39.11 -15.56 8.77
N MET A 906 -37.84 -15.40 9.12
CA MET A 906 -37.20 -16.18 10.20
C MET A 906 -36.43 -15.34 11.21
N ALA A 907 -36.03 -14.12 10.85
CA ALA A 907 -35.34 -13.20 11.75
C ALA A 907 -36.20 -12.89 13.00
N SER A 908 -35.55 -12.55 14.12
CA SER A 908 -36.24 -11.90 15.24
C SER A 908 -36.65 -10.49 14.83
N ALA A 909 -37.78 -10.02 15.36
CA ALA A 909 -38.27 -8.66 15.15
C ALA A 909 -37.27 -7.56 15.56
N ALA A 910 -36.34 -7.87 16.46
CA ALA A 910 -35.27 -6.96 16.87
C ALA A 910 -34.16 -6.78 15.81
N PHE A 911 -34.17 -7.56 14.72
CA PHE A 911 -33.24 -7.40 13.60
C PHE A 911 -33.91 -6.71 12.41
N ASP A 912 -33.13 -5.89 11.73
CA ASP A 912 -33.55 -5.13 10.55
C ASP A 912 -33.97 -6.05 9.40
N VAL A 913 -33.36 -7.24 9.25
CA VAL A 913 -33.77 -8.27 8.28
C VAL A 913 -35.26 -8.66 8.41
N PHE A 914 -35.83 -8.69 9.63
CA PHE A 914 -37.28 -8.91 9.79
C PHE A 914 -38.07 -7.85 9.02
N SER A 915 -37.63 -6.60 9.10
CA SER A 915 -38.24 -5.49 8.39
C SER A 915 -38.08 -5.65 6.88
N GLY A 916 -36.91 -6.08 6.42
CA GLY A 916 -36.67 -6.42 5.01
C GLY A 916 -37.63 -7.48 4.47
N ASP A 917 -37.87 -8.56 5.21
CA ASP A 917 -38.72 -9.67 4.78
C ASP A 917 -40.17 -9.23 4.52
N TRP A 918 -40.79 -8.54 5.48
CA TRP A 918 -42.17 -8.11 5.32
C TRP A 918 -42.31 -6.98 4.28
N VAL A 919 -41.34 -6.07 4.19
CA VAL A 919 -41.36 -4.99 3.19
C VAL A 919 -41.28 -5.58 1.77
N ARG A 920 -40.36 -6.52 1.55
CA ARG A 920 -40.21 -7.20 0.24
C ARG A 920 -41.44 -8.00 -0.13
N ALA A 921 -42.00 -8.77 0.81
CA ALA A 921 -43.17 -9.60 0.58
C ALA A 921 -44.44 -8.76 0.35
N LEU A 922 -44.80 -7.91 1.32
CA LEU A 922 -46.07 -7.20 1.29
C LEU A 922 -46.07 -6.02 0.31
N GLY A 923 -44.93 -5.36 0.11
CA GLY A 923 -44.81 -4.27 -0.86
C GLY A 923 -45.00 -4.72 -2.32
N THR A 924 -44.72 -5.99 -2.61
CA THR A 924 -44.86 -6.60 -3.94
C THR A 924 -46.15 -7.39 -4.13
N GLY A 925 -47.03 -7.48 -3.12
CA GLY A 925 -48.26 -8.28 -3.20
C GLY A 925 -48.04 -9.77 -2.95
N GLY A 926 -46.89 -10.17 -2.38
CA GLY A 926 -46.55 -11.54 -2.01
C GLY A 926 -47.16 -12.01 -0.69
N ARG A 927 -46.81 -13.23 -0.26
CA ARG A 927 -47.25 -13.82 1.01
C ARG A 927 -46.05 -13.98 1.95
N LEU A 928 -46.14 -13.42 3.15
CA LEU A 928 -45.15 -13.60 4.21
C LEU A 928 -45.47 -14.85 5.05
N VAL A 929 -44.54 -15.79 5.14
CA VAL A 929 -44.67 -17.03 5.92
C VAL A 929 -43.78 -16.93 7.15
N LEU A 930 -44.38 -16.80 8.33
CA LEU A 930 -43.67 -16.67 9.61
C LEU A 930 -43.15 -18.03 10.06
N CYS A 931 -41.83 -18.19 10.14
CA CYS A 931 -41.17 -19.42 10.57
C CYS A 931 -41.05 -19.45 12.11
N PRO A 932 -41.66 -20.45 12.78
CA PRO A 932 -41.47 -20.67 14.21
C PRO A 932 -40.00 -20.92 14.57
N ARG A 933 -39.61 -20.57 15.80
CA ARG A 933 -38.22 -20.63 16.26
C ARG A 933 -37.70 -22.06 16.38
N ASP A 934 -38.55 -22.96 16.83
CA ASP A 934 -38.33 -24.41 16.91
C ASP A 934 -38.14 -25.03 15.53
N VAL A 935 -38.92 -24.60 14.53
CA VAL A 935 -38.76 -25.04 13.13
C VAL A 935 -37.45 -24.54 12.52
N LEU A 936 -37.03 -23.31 12.82
CA LEU A 936 -35.80 -22.73 12.26
C LEU A 936 -34.53 -23.53 12.61
N LEU A 937 -34.49 -24.10 13.83
CA LEU A 937 -33.34 -24.85 14.34
C LEU A 937 -33.43 -26.36 14.07
N ASP A 938 -34.49 -26.82 13.39
CA ASP A 938 -34.73 -28.20 13.00
C ASP A 938 -34.67 -28.32 11.46
N PRO A 939 -33.50 -28.69 10.86
CA PRO A 939 -33.36 -28.76 9.41
C PRO A 939 -34.41 -29.63 8.68
N PRO A 940 -34.79 -30.83 9.18
CA PRO A 940 -35.94 -31.57 8.67
C PRO A 940 -37.25 -30.75 8.60
N ALA A 941 -37.64 -30.11 9.71
CA ALA A 941 -38.87 -29.35 9.78
C ALA A 941 -38.83 -28.10 8.90
N LEU A 942 -37.68 -27.41 8.87
CA LEU A 942 -37.45 -26.26 8.00
C LEU A 942 -37.57 -26.64 6.52
N LEU A 943 -36.94 -27.74 6.10
CA LEU A 943 -37.04 -28.24 4.73
C LEU A 943 -38.49 -28.59 4.35
N ALA A 944 -39.24 -29.19 5.29
CA ALA A 944 -40.65 -29.48 5.10
C ALA A 944 -41.48 -28.19 4.94
N LEU A 945 -41.24 -27.17 5.77
CA LEU A 945 -41.91 -25.87 5.68
C LEU A 945 -41.63 -25.19 4.34
N LEU A 946 -40.37 -25.16 3.89
CA LEU A 946 -40.00 -24.57 2.60
C LEU A 946 -40.79 -25.18 1.44
N ARG A 947 -41.06 -26.50 1.50
CA ARG A 947 -41.82 -27.25 0.50
C ARG A 947 -43.32 -27.00 0.60
N THR A 948 -43.91 -27.19 1.78
CA THR A 948 -45.37 -27.13 1.99
C THR A 948 -45.92 -25.71 1.83
N ALA A 949 -45.17 -24.70 2.28
CA ALA A 949 -45.53 -23.30 2.14
C ALA A 949 -45.14 -22.71 0.77
N THR A 950 -44.61 -23.54 -0.14
CA THR A 950 -44.17 -23.19 -1.50
C THR A 950 -43.32 -21.93 -1.53
N ILE A 951 -42.33 -21.85 -0.64
CA ILE A 951 -41.46 -20.68 -0.52
C ILE A 951 -40.70 -20.46 -1.82
N ARG A 952 -40.64 -19.20 -2.27
CA ARG A 952 -39.95 -18.76 -3.49
C ARG A 952 -38.78 -17.84 -3.19
N VAL A 953 -38.85 -17.08 -2.10
CA VAL A 953 -37.80 -16.17 -1.64
C VAL A 953 -37.47 -16.48 -0.18
N ALA A 954 -36.19 -16.70 0.12
CA ALA A 954 -35.72 -16.89 1.49
C ALA A 954 -34.37 -16.19 1.68
N GLU A 955 -34.17 -15.61 2.85
CA GLU A 955 -32.90 -15.03 3.27
C GLU A 955 -32.38 -15.77 4.51
N PHE A 956 -31.11 -16.20 4.47
CA PHE A 956 -30.45 -16.91 5.55
C PHE A 956 -29.13 -16.26 5.93
N VAL A 957 -28.75 -16.41 7.20
CA VAL A 957 -27.36 -16.23 7.62
C VAL A 957 -26.55 -17.50 7.34
N PRO A 958 -25.23 -17.41 7.06
CA PRO A 958 -24.37 -18.57 6.83
C PRO A 958 -24.48 -19.69 7.88
N ALA A 959 -24.69 -19.35 9.15
CA ALA A 959 -24.83 -20.34 10.21
C ALA A 959 -26.06 -21.26 10.03
N VAL A 960 -27.19 -20.71 9.57
CA VAL A 960 -28.42 -21.50 9.36
C VAL A 960 -28.33 -22.30 8.07
N ILE A 961 -27.82 -21.71 6.99
CA ILE A 961 -27.75 -22.41 5.70
C ILE A 961 -26.79 -23.61 5.74
N ARG A 962 -25.71 -23.54 6.54
CA ARG A 962 -24.78 -24.66 6.74
C ARG A 962 -25.48 -25.89 7.32
N LEU A 963 -26.33 -25.72 8.35
CA LEU A 963 -27.10 -26.81 8.94
C LEU A 963 -28.03 -27.46 7.91
N LEU A 964 -28.65 -26.64 7.06
CA LEU A 964 -29.54 -27.13 6.01
C LEU A 964 -28.77 -27.83 4.88
N ILE A 965 -27.57 -27.36 4.53
CA ILE A 965 -26.68 -28.02 3.56
C ILE A 965 -26.28 -29.40 4.07
N GLU A 966 -25.75 -29.47 5.29
CA GLU A 966 -25.30 -30.72 5.90
C GLU A 966 -26.42 -31.76 5.97
N TYR A 967 -27.61 -31.34 6.40
CA TYR A 967 -28.78 -32.21 6.44
C TYR A 967 -29.17 -32.71 5.04
N CYS A 968 -29.31 -31.80 4.06
CA CYS A 968 -29.67 -32.15 2.69
C CYS A 968 -28.68 -33.12 2.04
N GLU A 969 -27.37 -32.91 2.22
CA GLU A 969 -26.34 -33.84 1.74
C GLU A 969 -26.46 -35.21 2.42
N THR A 970 -26.66 -35.23 3.74
CA THR A 970 -26.82 -36.47 4.54
C THR A 970 -28.01 -37.31 4.07
N VAL A 971 -29.16 -36.69 3.83
CA VAL A 971 -30.38 -37.40 3.43
C VAL A 971 -30.57 -37.44 1.91
N SER A 972 -29.59 -36.96 1.12
CA SER A 972 -29.66 -36.85 -0.34
C SER A 972 -30.91 -36.12 -0.84
N ALA A 973 -31.29 -35.05 -0.15
CA ALA A 973 -32.42 -34.18 -0.52
C ALA A 973 -31.94 -32.88 -1.18
N THR A 974 -32.84 -32.25 -1.93
CA THR A 974 -32.65 -30.90 -2.47
C THR A 974 -33.62 -29.91 -1.82
N LEU A 975 -33.23 -28.64 -1.84
CA LEU A 975 -34.12 -27.52 -1.53
C LEU A 975 -35.30 -27.52 -2.52
N PRO A 976 -36.49 -27.03 -2.10
CA PRO A 976 -37.58 -26.84 -3.05
C PRO A 976 -37.20 -25.81 -4.14
N GLY A 977 -38.07 -25.65 -5.13
CA GLY A 977 -37.88 -24.65 -6.20
C GLY A 977 -37.96 -23.22 -5.67
N LEU A 978 -36.92 -22.76 -4.99
CA LEU A 978 -36.71 -21.35 -4.65
C LEU A 978 -36.38 -20.61 -5.95
N ARG A 979 -36.96 -19.43 -6.15
CA ARG A 979 -36.51 -18.52 -7.22
C ARG A 979 -35.26 -17.77 -6.77
N LEU A 980 -35.26 -17.32 -5.53
CA LEU A 980 -34.25 -16.45 -4.96
C LEU A 980 -33.87 -16.93 -3.56
N LEU A 981 -32.59 -17.19 -3.38
CA LEU A 981 -31.99 -17.51 -2.10
C LEU A 981 -30.90 -16.48 -1.80
N ILE A 982 -31.14 -15.68 -0.76
CA ILE A 982 -30.20 -14.67 -0.28
C ILE A 982 -29.45 -15.29 0.90
N VAL A 983 -28.13 -15.20 0.89
CA VAL A 983 -27.29 -15.54 2.02
C VAL A 983 -26.49 -14.29 2.37
N GLY A 984 -26.50 -13.85 3.62
CA GLY A 984 -25.88 -12.56 3.93
C GLY A 984 -25.59 -12.36 5.41
N SER A 985 -25.25 -11.13 5.76
CA SER A 985 -24.98 -10.68 7.13
C SER A 985 -23.72 -11.26 7.80
N ASP A 986 -23.06 -12.29 7.26
CA ASP A 986 -21.80 -12.84 7.76
C ASP A 986 -20.92 -13.42 6.63
N HIS A 987 -19.67 -13.80 6.94
CA HIS A 987 -18.74 -14.36 5.95
C HIS A 987 -19.07 -15.82 5.63
N TRP A 988 -18.95 -16.16 4.35
CA TRP A 988 -18.97 -17.53 3.83
C TRP A 988 -18.12 -17.62 2.57
N TYR A 989 -17.73 -18.83 2.19
CA TYR A 989 -16.68 -19.09 1.20
C TYR A 989 -17.20 -19.91 0.02
N GLY A 990 -16.40 -19.95 -1.05
CA GLY A 990 -16.72 -20.66 -2.30
C GLY A 990 -17.12 -22.12 -2.12
N ALA A 991 -16.51 -22.84 -1.17
CA ALA A 991 -16.87 -24.23 -0.90
C ALA A 991 -18.32 -24.39 -0.40
N GLU A 992 -18.80 -23.48 0.46
CA GLU A 992 -20.19 -23.49 0.91
C GLU A 992 -21.15 -23.04 -0.19
N LEU A 993 -20.74 -22.09 -1.04
CA LEU A 993 -21.50 -21.69 -2.22
C LEU A 993 -21.69 -22.87 -3.18
N ASP A 994 -20.64 -23.63 -3.44
CA ASP A 994 -20.70 -24.82 -4.31
C ASP A 994 -21.55 -25.94 -3.70
N ALA A 995 -21.48 -26.13 -2.38
CA ALA A 995 -22.38 -27.05 -1.67
C ALA A 995 -23.84 -26.63 -1.79
N LEU A 996 -24.11 -25.34 -1.59
CA LEU A 996 -25.45 -24.77 -1.73
C LEU A 996 -26.00 -24.94 -3.15
N ARG A 997 -25.16 -24.76 -4.18
CA ARG A 997 -25.52 -25.00 -5.58
C ARG A 997 -25.94 -26.44 -5.83
N ARG A 998 -25.22 -27.42 -5.27
CA ARG A 998 -25.52 -28.85 -5.47
C ARG A 998 -26.90 -29.24 -4.95
N ILE A 999 -27.33 -28.64 -3.84
CA ILE A 999 -28.64 -28.94 -3.23
C ILE A 999 -29.76 -28.03 -3.74
N SER A 1000 -29.45 -26.99 -4.54
CA SER A 1000 -30.44 -26.08 -5.12
C SER A 1000 -30.93 -26.59 -6.47
N LEU A 1001 -32.20 -26.35 -6.80
CA LEU A 1001 -32.73 -26.71 -8.11
C LEU A 1001 -32.23 -25.74 -9.21
N PRO A 1002 -32.09 -26.22 -10.46
CA PRO A 1002 -31.76 -25.35 -11.60
C PRO A 1002 -32.69 -24.15 -11.70
N GLY A 1003 -32.12 -22.97 -11.93
CA GLY A 1003 -32.86 -21.70 -12.03
C GLY A 1003 -33.02 -20.94 -10.70
N THR A 1004 -32.55 -21.48 -9.58
CA THR A 1004 -32.44 -20.72 -8.31
C THR A 1004 -31.36 -19.65 -8.45
N ARG A 1005 -31.70 -18.37 -8.26
CA ARG A 1005 -30.70 -17.30 -8.10
C ARG A 1005 -30.14 -17.31 -6.69
N LEU A 1006 -28.82 -17.37 -6.56
CA LEU A 1006 -28.11 -17.32 -5.29
C LEU A 1006 -27.46 -15.95 -5.15
N LEU A 1007 -27.83 -15.18 -4.15
CA LEU A 1007 -27.26 -13.85 -3.90
C LEU A 1007 -26.49 -13.83 -2.58
N ASN A 1008 -25.39 -13.10 -2.56
CA ASN A 1008 -24.78 -12.62 -1.32
C ASN A 1008 -25.22 -11.18 -1.05
N SER A 1009 -25.74 -10.87 0.12
CA SER A 1009 -26.13 -9.50 0.51
C SER A 1009 -25.31 -8.99 1.70
N TYR A 1010 -25.14 -7.68 1.74
CA TYR A 1010 -24.56 -7.00 2.89
C TYR A 1010 -25.25 -5.68 3.13
N GLY A 1011 -25.47 -5.38 4.40
CA GLY A 1011 -25.73 -4.03 4.87
C GLY A 1011 -25.72 -3.97 6.39
N VAL A 1012 -26.19 -2.84 6.90
CA VAL A 1012 -26.18 -2.46 8.30
C VAL A 1012 -27.46 -1.70 8.60
N ALA A 1013 -27.95 -1.77 9.84
CA ALA A 1013 -29.16 -1.07 10.26
C ALA A 1013 -29.10 0.44 9.96
N GLU A 1014 -27.92 1.05 10.11
CA GLU A 1014 -27.68 2.47 9.82
C GLU A 1014 -27.75 2.85 8.33
N ALA A 1015 -27.81 1.86 7.44
CA ALA A 1015 -27.97 2.02 6.00
C ALA A 1015 -29.16 1.20 5.45
N THR A 1016 -30.17 0.97 6.30
CA THR A 1016 -31.45 0.35 5.95
C THR A 1016 -31.31 -1.05 5.35
N ILE A 1017 -30.85 -2.00 6.18
CA ILE A 1017 -30.85 -3.45 5.94
C ILE A 1017 -29.80 -3.90 4.92
N ASP A 1018 -30.06 -3.79 3.62
CA ASP A 1018 -29.14 -4.24 2.56
C ASP A 1018 -28.65 -3.03 1.75
N SER A 1019 -27.34 -2.86 1.68
CA SER A 1019 -26.68 -1.78 0.93
C SER A 1019 -25.92 -2.27 -0.29
N SER A 1020 -25.59 -3.57 -0.36
CA SER A 1020 -24.87 -4.18 -1.47
C SER A 1020 -25.33 -5.61 -1.76
N TRP A 1021 -25.02 -6.08 -2.97
CA TRP A 1021 -25.35 -7.43 -3.40
C TRP A 1021 -24.40 -7.99 -4.46
N PHE A 1022 -24.26 -9.30 -4.47
CA PHE A 1022 -23.50 -10.06 -5.46
C PHE A 1022 -24.33 -11.22 -6.01
N ASP A 1023 -24.43 -11.36 -7.33
CA ASP A 1023 -25.02 -12.54 -7.95
C ASP A 1023 -24.02 -13.69 -8.00
N ALA A 1024 -24.19 -14.60 -7.04
CA ALA A 1024 -23.36 -15.78 -6.87
C ALA A 1024 -23.92 -17.00 -7.61
N SER A 1025 -24.90 -16.86 -8.52
CA SER A 1025 -25.54 -18.02 -9.16
C SER A 1025 -24.55 -18.82 -10.02
N LEU A 1026 -23.73 -18.13 -10.83
CA LEU A 1026 -22.78 -18.73 -11.78
C LEU A 1026 -21.30 -18.35 -11.53
N ALA A 1027 -21.02 -17.57 -10.48
CA ALA A 1027 -19.68 -17.09 -10.18
C ALA A 1027 -18.76 -18.19 -9.62
N THR A 1028 -17.59 -18.42 -10.21
CA THR A 1028 -16.54 -19.21 -9.55
C THR A 1028 -15.84 -18.33 -8.52
N VAL A 1029 -15.82 -18.75 -7.26
CA VAL A 1029 -15.24 -17.98 -6.16
C VAL A 1029 -14.24 -18.85 -5.41
N ASP A 1030 -12.97 -18.45 -5.44
CA ASP A 1030 -11.92 -19.04 -4.62
C ASP A 1030 -11.70 -18.16 -3.38
N GLY A 1031 -12.30 -18.55 -2.23
CA GLY A 1031 -12.22 -17.78 -0.97
C GLY A 1031 -13.54 -17.13 -0.56
N PRO A 1032 -13.53 -15.99 0.14
CA PRO A 1032 -14.76 -15.36 0.66
C PRO A 1032 -15.63 -14.86 -0.49
N VAL A 1033 -16.95 -15.08 -0.39
CA VAL A 1033 -17.92 -14.61 -1.38
C VAL A 1033 -18.01 -13.08 -1.33
N PRO A 1034 -17.77 -12.36 -2.44
CA PRO A 1034 -17.89 -10.90 -2.48
C PRO A 1034 -19.29 -10.42 -2.09
N VAL A 1035 -19.38 -9.21 -1.55
CA VAL A 1035 -20.67 -8.54 -1.28
C VAL A 1035 -21.11 -7.63 -2.44
N GLY A 1036 -20.24 -7.50 -3.45
CA GLY A 1036 -20.60 -7.12 -4.80
C GLY A 1036 -20.81 -5.63 -5.02
N ASN A 1037 -21.92 -5.28 -5.68
CA ASN A 1037 -22.22 -3.94 -6.16
C ASN A 1037 -23.14 -3.20 -5.19
N ALA A 1038 -23.17 -1.87 -5.26
CA ALA A 1038 -24.14 -1.06 -4.53
C ALA A 1038 -25.59 -1.40 -4.91
N MET A 1039 -26.49 -1.33 -3.94
CA MET A 1039 -27.93 -1.33 -4.21
C MET A 1039 -28.31 -0.14 -5.09
N PRO A 1040 -29.27 -0.27 -6.03
CA PRO A 1040 -29.82 0.87 -6.76
C PRO A 1040 -30.28 1.99 -5.82
N GLY A 1041 -29.83 3.23 -6.07
CA GLY A 1041 -30.06 4.39 -5.20
C GLY A 1041 -29.16 4.50 -3.97
N THR A 1042 -28.21 3.58 -3.82
CA THR A 1042 -27.16 3.59 -2.78
C THR A 1042 -25.80 3.85 -3.42
N THR A 1043 -24.85 4.36 -2.66
CA THR A 1043 -23.46 4.50 -3.10
C THR A 1043 -22.52 3.90 -2.07
N LEU A 1044 -21.47 3.21 -2.53
CA LEU A 1044 -20.46 2.59 -1.69
C LEU A 1044 -19.11 3.24 -1.94
N TYR A 1045 -18.36 3.50 -0.88
CA TYR A 1045 -17.01 4.02 -0.99
C TYR A 1045 -16.05 3.21 -0.12
N VAL A 1046 -14.85 2.96 -0.62
CA VAL A 1046 -13.76 2.39 0.17
C VAL A 1046 -12.71 3.48 0.32
N LEU A 1047 -12.57 4.01 1.53
CA LEU A 1047 -11.77 5.20 1.82
C LEU A 1047 -10.62 4.87 2.78
N ASP A 1048 -9.53 5.62 2.67
CA ASP A 1048 -8.47 5.59 3.68
C ASP A 1048 -8.82 6.46 4.90
N ALA A 1049 -7.93 6.48 5.90
CA ALA A 1049 -8.13 7.23 7.14
C ALA A 1049 -8.24 8.75 6.96
N HIS A 1050 -7.90 9.29 5.78
CA HIS A 1050 -8.03 10.71 5.46
C HIS A 1050 -9.26 11.00 4.59
N GLY A 1051 -10.10 10.00 4.32
CA GLY A 1051 -11.32 10.14 3.53
C GLY A 1051 -11.08 10.14 2.01
N GLU A 1052 -9.91 9.71 1.53
CA GLU A 1052 -9.65 9.59 0.10
C GLU A 1052 -9.92 8.17 -0.41
N PRO A 1053 -10.44 7.98 -1.64
CA PRO A 1053 -10.66 6.66 -2.21
C PRO A 1053 -9.34 5.91 -2.42
N VAL A 1054 -9.33 4.63 -2.07
CA VAL A 1054 -8.15 3.77 -2.23
C VAL A 1054 -8.12 3.07 -3.60
N PRO A 1055 -6.94 2.76 -4.16
CA PRO A 1055 -6.84 1.96 -5.38
C PRO A 1055 -7.51 0.58 -5.24
N ARG A 1056 -7.87 -0.04 -6.37
CA ARG A 1056 -8.36 -1.44 -6.37
C ARG A 1056 -7.32 -2.37 -5.71
N GLY A 1057 -7.81 -3.36 -4.98
CA GLY A 1057 -7.00 -4.32 -4.22
C GLY A 1057 -6.50 -3.79 -2.87
N VAL A 1058 -6.50 -2.47 -2.65
CA VAL A 1058 -6.04 -1.86 -1.40
C VAL A 1058 -7.17 -1.84 -0.38
N PRO A 1059 -6.96 -2.35 0.85
CA PRO A 1059 -7.95 -2.26 1.93
C PRO A 1059 -8.20 -0.82 2.37
N GLY A 1060 -9.47 -0.47 2.61
CA GLY A 1060 -9.90 0.76 3.27
C GLY A 1060 -11.12 0.51 4.15
N GLU A 1061 -11.66 1.56 4.76
CA GLU A 1061 -12.94 1.51 5.48
C GLU A 1061 -14.10 1.67 4.49
N LEU A 1062 -15.15 0.88 4.67
CA LEU A 1062 -16.37 0.93 3.87
C LEU A 1062 -17.32 2.02 4.39
N TYR A 1063 -17.78 2.84 3.45
CA TYR A 1063 -18.76 3.88 3.69
C TYR A 1063 -19.97 3.69 2.78
N VAL A 1064 -21.15 4.01 3.29
CA VAL A 1064 -22.41 3.93 2.55
C VAL A 1064 -23.04 5.33 2.45
N GLY A 1065 -23.38 5.73 1.22
CA GLY A 1065 -24.09 6.96 0.90
C GLY A 1065 -25.40 6.68 0.17
N GLY A 1066 -26.15 7.75 -0.14
CA GLY A 1066 -27.40 7.66 -0.89
C GLY A 1066 -28.64 7.39 -0.05
N GLY A 1067 -29.72 6.95 -0.71
CA GLY A 1067 -31.07 6.95 -0.14
C GLY A 1067 -31.33 5.94 0.98
N GLY A 1068 -30.44 4.97 1.19
CA GLY A 1068 -30.51 3.99 2.26
C GLY A 1068 -29.96 4.47 3.61
N VAL A 1069 -29.23 5.60 3.65
CA VAL A 1069 -28.62 6.11 4.89
C VAL A 1069 -29.70 6.58 5.86
N ALA A 1070 -29.68 6.03 7.08
CA ALA A 1070 -30.62 6.33 8.15
C ALA A 1070 -30.53 7.79 8.62
N ILE A 1071 -31.53 8.25 9.38
CA ILE A 1071 -31.56 9.62 9.95
C ILE A 1071 -30.40 9.84 10.92
N GLY A 1072 -30.05 8.81 11.70
CA GLY A 1072 -28.99 8.87 12.71
C GLY A 1072 -29.30 8.01 13.92
N TYR A 1073 -28.57 8.26 15.02
CA TYR A 1073 -28.81 7.61 16.30
C TYR A 1073 -29.74 8.45 17.19
N TRP A 1074 -30.75 7.80 17.76
CA TRP A 1074 -31.69 8.41 18.69
C TRP A 1074 -30.98 8.91 19.93
N ASN A 1075 -31.30 10.14 20.33
CA ASN A 1075 -30.78 10.76 21.55
C ASN A 1075 -29.23 10.83 21.64
N ASP A 1076 -28.53 10.71 20.51
CA ASP A 1076 -27.07 10.78 20.45
C ASP A 1076 -26.58 11.58 19.22
N PRO A 1077 -26.69 12.93 19.26
CA PRO A 1077 -26.25 13.77 18.16
C PRO A 1077 -24.72 13.75 17.98
N ALA A 1078 -23.95 13.48 19.04
CA ALA A 1078 -22.49 13.43 18.98
C ALA A 1078 -22.03 12.20 18.20
N LEU A 1079 -22.55 11.01 18.51
CA LEU A 1079 -22.26 9.80 17.76
C LEU A 1079 -22.81 9.88 16.33
N THR A 1080 -23.99 10.48 16.15
CA THR A 1080 -24.56 10.72 14.82
C THR A 1080 -23.61 11.55 13.98
N ALA A 1081 -23.15 12.72 14.45
CA ALA A 1081 -22.20 13.54 13.70
C ALA A 1081 -20.85 12.84 13.44
N ALA A 1082 -20.42 11.96 14.34
CA ALA A 1082 -19.16 11.21 14.19
C ALA A 1082 -19.23 10.13 13.10
N LYS A 1083 -20.40 9.47 12.95
CA LYS A 1083 -20.62 8.33 12.06
C LYS A 1083 -21.34 8.67 10.76
N PHE A 1084 -22.22 9.67 10.76
CA PHE A 1084 -22.97 10.20 9.62
C PHE A 1084 -22.38 11.55 9.23
N ARG A 1085 -21.47 11.53 8.26
CA ARG A 1085 -20.70 12.70 7.83
C ARG A 1085 -21.27 13.27 6.55
N ALA A 1086 -20.95 14.52 6.22
CA ALA A 1086 -21.26 15.06 4.90
C ALA A 1086 -20.54 14.24 3.82
N ASP A 1087 -21.24 13.89 2.76
CA ASP A 1087 -20.67 13.17 1.62
C ASP A 1087 -19.92 14.16 0.70
N PRO A 1088 -18.58 14.12 0.63
CA PRO A 1088 -17.81 15.04 -0.21
C PRO A 1088 -17.82 14.65 -1.70
N PHE A 1089 -18.42 13.51 -2.06
CA PHE A 1089 -18.46 12.97 -3.41
C PHE A 1089 -19.85 13.10 -4.05
N ALA A 1090 -20.88 13.36 -3.26
CA ALA A 1090 -22.24 13.51 -3.73
C ALA A 1090 -22.47 14.85 -4.47
N GLU A 1091 -23.26 14.79 -5.53
CA GLU A 1091 -23.74 15.99 -6.24
C GLU A 1091 -24.93 16.64 -5.51
N VAL A 1092 -25.65 15.86 -4.69
CA VAL A 1092 -26.85 16.32 -3.96
C VAL A 1092 -26.43 17.08 -2.69
N PRO A 1093 -26.83 18.35 -2.53
CA PRO A 1093 -26.53 19.12 -1.32
C PRO A 1093 -27.09 18.45 -0.06
N GLY A 1094 -26.27 18.36 0.98
CA GLY A 1094 -26.67 17.78 2.27
C GLY A 1094 -26.68 16.25 2.31
N ALA A 1095 -26.24 15.56 1.25
CA ALA A 1095 -26.06 14.12 1.26
C ALA A 1095 -25.10 13.69 2.38
N GLN A 1096 -25.42 12.55 2.99
CA GLN A 1096 -24.66 11.98 4.10
C GLN A 1096 -24.01 10.65 3.72
N LEU A 1097 -22.91 10.39 4.41
CA LEU A 1097 -22.07 9.23 4.29
C LEU A 1097 -21.97 8.56 5.66
N TYR A 1098 -22.41 7.32 5.78
CA TYR A 1098 -22.28 6.51 6.99
C TYR A 1098 -20.99 5.68 6.99
N GLY A 1099 -20.16 5.86 8.01
CA GLY A 1099 -18.94 5.06 8.24
C GLY A 1099 -19.24 3.77 8.99
N THR A 1100 -19.16 2.64 8.27
CA THR A 1100 -19.59 1.32 8.78
C THR A 1100 -18.67 0.74 9.86
N GLY A 1101 -17.39 1.15 9.85
CA GLY A 1101 -16.32 0.51 10.62
C GLY A 1101 -15.83 -0.82 10.02
N ASP A 1102 -16.39 -1.27 8.90
CA ASP A 1102 -15.98 -2.49 8.21
C ASP A 1102 -14.80 -2.20 7.26
N ARG A 1103 -13.81 -3.08 7.23
CA ARG A 1103 -12.70 -3.04 6.27
C ARG A 1103 -13.12 -3.77 5.00
N ALA A 1104 -12.93 -3.11 3.87
CA ALA A 1104 -13.28 -3.65 2.56
C ALA A 1104 -12.24 -3.29 1.50
N ARG A 1105 -12.36 -3.91 0.33
CA ARG A 1105 -11.62 -3.52 -0.87
C ARG A 1105 -12.44 -3.77 -2.12
N TRP A 1106 -12.18 -2.99 -3.16
CA TRP A 1106 -12.62 -3.33 -4.51
C TRP A 1106 -11.67 -4.37 -5.09
N ASN A 1107 -12.17 -5.54 -5.44
CA ASN A 1107 -11.36 -6.49 -6.20
C ASN A 1107 -11.22 -6.05 -7.66
N ARG A 1108 -10.41 -6.78 -8.43
CA ARG A 1108 -10.17 -6.45 -9.83
C ARG A 1108 -11.43 -6.44 -10.70
N ALA A 1109 -12.36 -7.35 -10.43
CA ALA A 1109 -13.64 -7.44 -11.13
C ALA A 1109 -14.58 -6.27 -10.76
N GLY A 1110 -14.12 -5.34 -9.91
CA GLY A 1110 -14.93 -4.23 -9.43
C GLY A 1110 -15.99 -4.65 -8.42
N GLN A 1111 -15.85 -5.85 -7.83
CA GLN A 1111 -16.75 -6.34 -6.80
C GLN A 1111 -16.19 -6.00 -5.42
N LEU A 1112 -17.07 -5.60 -4.51
CA LEU A 1112 -16.68 -5.29 -3.14
C LEU A 1112 -16.45 -6.57 -2.34
N GLU A 1113 -15.31 -6.66 -1.66
CA GLU A 1113 -14.96 -7.74 -0.72
C GLU A 1113 -14.86 -7.17 0.69
N LEU A 1114 -15.47 -7.86 1.66
CA LEU A 1114 -15.26 -7.58 3.08
C LEU A 1114 -14.04 -8.33 3.60
N LEU A 1115 -13.24 -7.63 4.41
CA LEU A 1115 -11.98 -8.13 4.97
C LEU A 1115 -12.04 -8.28 6.51
N GLY A 1116 -13.18 -7.94 7.11
CA GLY A 1116 -13.38 -7.91 8.56
C GLY A 1116 -13.66 -6.50 9.07
N ARG A 1117 -13.44 -6.27 10.37
CA ARG A 1117 -13.71 -4.98 11.02
C ARG A 1117 -12.44 -4.20 11.32
N SER A 1118 -12.56 -2.88 11.36
CA SER A 1118 -11.49 -1.97 11.77
C SER A 1118 -11.50 -1.69 13.27
N ASP A 1119 -12.62 -1.96 13.93
CA ASP A 1119 -12.84 -1.84 15.37
C ASP A 1119 -12.81 -3.21 16.06
N SER A 1120 -13.01 -3.21 17.39
CA SER A 1120 -13.02 -4.43 18.22
C SER A 1120 -14.31 -5.25 18.06
N GLN A 1121 -15.30 -4.74 17.36
CA GLN A 1121 -16.56 -5.42 17.15
C GLN A 1121 -16.36 -6.68 16.30
N PHE A 1122 -17.20 -7.68 16.52
CA PHE A 1122 -17.20 -8.87 15.69
C PHE A 1122 -18.61 -9.39 15.41
N LYS A 1123 -18.72 -10.19 14.36
CA LYS A 1123 -19.94 -10.92 14.02
C LYS A 1123 -19.78 -12.39 14.41
N LEU A 1124 -20.79 -12.95 15.07
CA LEU A 1124 -20.85 -14.36 15.40
C LEU A 1124 -22.23 -14.90 15.03
N ARG A 1125 -22.30 -15.84 14.08
CA ARG A 1125 -23.56 -16.45 13.63
C ARG A 1125 -24.58 -15.41 13.14
N GLY A 1126 -24.10 -14.36 12.46
CA GLY A 1126 -24.91 -13.23 12.02
C GLY A 1126 -25.24 -12.18 13.09
N PHE A 1127 -24.89 -12.40 14.36
CA PHE A 1127 -25.11 -11.43 15.44
C PHE A 1127 -23.95 -10.45 15.56
N ARG A 1128 -24.26 -9.14 15.60
CA ARG A 1128 -23.30 -8.06 15.80
C ARG A 1128 -23.04 -7.85 17.29
N ILE A 1129 -21.83 -8.17 17.76
CA ILE A 1129 -21.47 -8.17 19.18
C ILE A 1129 -20.36 -7.14 19.43
N GLU A 1130 -20.64 -6.20 20.33
CA GLU A 1130 -19.64 -5.26 20.86
C GLU A 1130 -19.00 -5.88 22.12
N PRO A 1131 -17.69 -6.22 22.12
CA PRO A 1131 -17.04 -6.78 23.29
C PRO A 1131 -17.18 -5.88 24.51
N ALA A 1132 -17.12 -4.56 24.31
CA ALA A 1132 -17.26 -3.56 25.36
C ALA A 1132 -18.60 -3.64 26.13
N GLU A 1133 -19.69 -4.08 25.49
CA GLU A 1133 -20.99 -4.28 26.17
C GLU A 1133 -20.91 -5.45 27.17
N ILE A 1134 -20.24 -6.53 26.77
CA ILE A 1134 -20.00 -7.69 27.64
C ILE A 1134 -18.98 -7.34 28.74
N GLU A 1135 -17.92 -6.61 28.40
CA GLU A 1135 -16.91 -6.14 29.35
C GLU A 1135 -17.50 -5.19 30.40
N ALA A 1136 -18.41 -4.31 30.01
CA ALA A 1136 -19.10 -3.40 30.93
C ALA A 1136 -20.00 -4.17 31.90
N CYS A 1137 -20.81 -5.12 31.42
CA CYS A 1137 -21.63 -5.99 32.27
C CYS A 1137 -20.76 -6.82 33.22
N LEU A 1138 -19.65 -7.40 32.74
CA LEU A 1138 -18.71 -8.15 33.56
C LEU A 1138 -18.04 -7.27 34.62
N SER A 1139 -17.63 -6.05 34.26
CA SER A 1139 -16.96 -5.11 35.16
C SER A 1139 -17.90 -4.54 36.23
N ALA A 1140 -19.21 -4.56 35.99
CA ALA A 1140 -20.23 -4.19 36.97
C ALA A 1140 -20.42 -5.24 38.07
N LEU A 1141 -19.89 -6.47 37.90
CA LEU A 1141 -20.00 -7.53 38.92
C LEU A 1141 -19.06 -7.25 40.11
N PRO A 1142 -19.50 -7.48 41.37
CA PRO A 1142 -18.74 -7.08 42.56
C PRO A 1142 -17.34 -7.69 42.67
N ASP A 1143 -17.17 -8.90 42.17
CA ASP A 1143 -15.95 -9.70 42.29
C ASP A 1143 -14.97 -9.52 41.12
N VAL A 1144 -15.34 -8.75 40.09
CA VAL A 1144 -14.54 -8.54 38.86
C VAL A 1144 -13.81 -7.20 38.95
N ALA A 1145 -12.49 -7.22 38.82
CA ALA A 1145 -11.61 -6.05 38.81
C ALA A 1145 -11.49 -5.45 37.40
N ALA A 1146 -11.38 -6.31 36.38
CA ALA A 1146 -11.33 -5.96 34.97
C ALA A 1146 -11.80 -7.15 34.13
N ALA A 1147 -12.32 -6.87 32.95
CA ALA A 1147 -12.71 -7.88 31.97
C ALA A 1147 -12.25 -7.47 30.56
N ALA A 1148 -11.90 -8.45 29.74
CA ALA A 1148 -11.64 -8.30 28.31
C ALA A 1148 -12.38 -9.40 27.57
N VAL A 1149 -12.97 -9.10 26.41
CA VAL A 1149 -13.80 -10.04 25.65
C VAL A 1149 -13.32 -10.13 24.21
N GLY A 1150 -13.30 -11.33 23.65
CA GLY A 1150 -12.88 -11.56 22.26
C GLY A 1150 -13.40 -12.87 21.68
N LEU A 1151 -13.14 -13.09 20.39
CA LEU A 1151 -13.44 -14.35 19.72
C LEU A 1151 -12.24 -15.30 19.78
N LYS A 1152 -12.51 -16.57 20.10
CA LYS A 1152 -11.57 -17.67 19.92
C LYS A 1152 -12.09 -18.60 18.84
N SER A 1153 -11.28 -18.85 17.81
CA SER A 1153 -11.59 -19.76 16.69
C SER A 1153 -10.67 -20.98 16.75
N PRO A 1154 -11.09 -22.10 17.38
CA PRO A 1154 -10.29 -23.32 17.39
C PRO A 1154 -10.24 -23.96 15.99
N PRO A 1155 -9.14 -24.60 15.59
CA PRO A 1155 -9.07 -25.33 14.32
C PRO A 1155 -10.20 -26.37 14.23
N GLY A 1156 -11.01 -26.31 13.16
CA GLY A 1156 -12.11 -27.25 12.91
C GLY A 1156 -13.36 -27.06 13.79
N ALA A 1157 -13.47 -25.96 14.54
CA ALA A 1157 -14.66 -25.65 15.34
C ALA A 1157 -15.18 -24.22 15.09
N GLU A 1158 -16.44 -23.97 15.39
CA GLU A 1158 -17.01 -22.62 15.28
C GLU A 1158 -16.30 -21.62 16.22
N PRO A 1159 -16.15 -20.34 15.79
CA PRO A 1159 -15.72 -19.25 16.65
C PRO A 1159 -16.63 -19.09 17.87
N ARG A 1160 -16.06 -18.68 19.01
CA ARG A 1160 -16.80 -18.54 20.28
C ARG A 1160 -16.39 -17.27 21.01
N VAL A 1161 -17.33 -16.66 21.72
CA VAL A 1161 -17.03 -15.53 22.62
C VAL A 1161 -16.32 -16.07 23.86
N VAL A 1162 -15.18 -15.47 24.21
CA VAL A 1162 -14.41 -15.78 25.41
C VAL A 1162 -14.20 -14.49 26.19
N ALA A 1163 -14.45 -14.54 27.49
CA ALA A 1163 -14.17 -13.47 28.43
C ALA A 1163 -12.97 -13.84 29.31
N TRP A 1164 -11.98 -12.97 29.38
CA TRP A 1164 -10.88 -13.01 30.33
C TRP A 1164 -11.17 -12.02 31.46
N VAL A 1165 -11.13 -12.49 32.71
CA VAL A 1165 -11.51 -11.70 33.87
C VAL A 1165 -10.40 -11.69 34.91
N VAL A 1166 -10.15 -10.51 35.49
CA VAL A 1166 -9.28 -10.33 36.65
C VAL A 1166 -10.17 -10.26 37.88
N CYS A 1167 -9.99 -11.16 38.84
CA CYS A 1167 -10.77 -11.15 40.08
C CYS A 1167 -10.20 -10.14 41.08
N ARG A 1168 -11.08 -9.46 41.84
CA ARG A 1168 -10.65 -8.58 42.95
C ARG A 1168 -10.04 -9.35 44.13
N ILE A 1169 -10.30 -10.65 44.24
CA ILE A 1169 -9.78 -11.54 45.29
C ILE A 1169 -9.18 -12.79 44.62
N VAL A 1170 -7.95 -13.16 45.00
CA VAL A 1170 -7.30 -14.41 44.57
C VAL A 1170 -8.07 -15.59 45.18
N ALA A 1171 -8.80 -16.37 44.38
CA ALA A 1171 -9.68 -17.43 44.86
C ALA A 1171 -9.31 -18.82 44.29
N ARG A 1172 -9.54 -19.86 45.11
CA ARG A 1172 -9.17 -21.27 44.88
C ARG A 1172 -10.19 -22.09 44.05
N ASP A 1173 -11.34 -21.52 43.66
CA ASP A 1173 -12.37 -22.20 42.85
C ASP A 1173 -12.86 -21.28 41.71
N ALA A 1174 -12.27 -21.47 40.53
CA ALA A 1174 -12.57 -20.69 39.33
C ALA A 1174 -13.85 -21.15 38.60
N THR A 1175 -14.25 -22.41 38.79
CA THR A 1175 -15.36 -23.07 38.07
C THR A 1175 -16.73 -22.74 38.64
N GLY A 1176 -16.87 -22.65 39.98
CA GLY A 1176 -18.15 -22.26 40.59
C GLY A 1176 -18.54 -20.80 40.31
N ARG A 1177 -17.57 -19.89 40.23
CA ARG A 1177 -17.80 -18.47 39.94
C ARG A 1177 -18.12 -18.18 38.47
N SER A 1178 -17.51 -18.89 37.53
CA SER A 1178 -17.80 -18.68 36.09
C SER A 1178 -19.27 -18.99 35.78
N LEU A 1179 -19.82 -20.06 36.34
CA LEU A 1179 -21.25 -20.41 36.25
C LEU A 1179 -22.14 -19.32 36.88
N HIS A 1180 -21.74 -18.78 38.03
CA HIS A 1180 -22.47 -17.70 38.69
C HIS A 1180 -22.50 -16.39 37.88
N TRP A 1181 -21.35 -15.97 37.34
CA TRP A 1181 -21.28 -14.80 36.47
C TRP A 1181 -22.08 -15.01 35.18
N GLN A 1182 -22.03 -16.19 34.57
CA GLN A 1182 -22.85 -16.51 33.41
C GLN A 1182 -24.36 -16.41 33.71
N GLN A 1183 -24.80 -16.87 34.89
CA GLN A 1183 -26.19 -16.70 35.32
C GLN A 1183 -26.56 -15.23 35.48
N GLN A 1184 -25.70 -14.42 36.09
CA GLN A 1184 -25.94 -12.97 36.24
C GLN A 1184 -25.97 -12.24 34.89
N LEU A 1185 -25.06 -12.58 33.98
CA LEU A 1185 -25.03 -11.98 32.65
C LEU A 1185 -26.28 -12.29 31.83
N ARG A 1186 -26.89 -13.48 31.98
CA ARG A 1186 -28.15 -13.83 31.29
C ARG A 1186 -29.34 -12.93 31.66
N HIS A 1187 -29.28 -12.24 32.80
CA HIS A 1187 -30.30 -11.26 33.18
C HIS A 1187 -30.15 -9.91 32.46
N GLN A 1188 -28.96 -9.61 31.92
CA GLN A 1188 -28.64 -8.30 31.33
C GLN A 1188 -28.34 -8.36 29.82
N LEU A 1189 -27.78 -9.48 29.37
CA LEU A 1189 -27.36 -9.70 27.99
C LEU A 1189 -28.26 -10.75 27.31
N PRO A 1190 -28.44 -10.66 25.97
CA PRO A 1190 -29.14 -11.68 25.23
C PRO A 1190 -28.53 -13.08 25.42
N GLU A 1191 -29.38 -14.11 25.50
CA GLU A 1191 -28.95 -15.48 25.81
C GLU A 1191 -27.89 -16.02 24.81
N HIS A 1192 -27.99 -15.64 23.54
CA HIS A 1192 -27.05 -16.05 22.49
C HIS A 1192 -25.63 -15.47 22.67
N TRP A 1193 -25.42 -14.51 23.57
CA TRP A 1193 -24.10 -14.00 23.94
C TRP A 1193 -23.50 -14.74 25.15
N CYS A 1194 -24.32 -15.49 25.89
CA CYS A 1194 -23.98 -16.09 27.19
C CYS A 1194 -24.05 -17.63 27.18
N GLN A 1195 -24.00 -18.27 26.01
CA GLN A 1195 -24.11 -19.72 25.91
C GLN A 1195 -22.94 -20.42 26.63
N PRO A 1196 -23.22 -21.43 27.48
CA PRO A 1196 -22.20 -22.15 28.23
C PRO A 1196 -21.45 -23.14 27.32
N HIS A 1197 -20.24 -23.52 27.73
CA HIS A 1197 -19.75 -24.87 27.45
C HIS A 1197 -19.36 -25.56 28.76
N SER A 1198 -19.81 -26.81 28.84
CA SER A 1198 -19.22 -27.93 29.56
C SER A 1198 -17.72 -28.05 29.30
#